data_AF-A0A496THI7-F1
#
_entry.id   AF-A0A496THI7-F1
#
_cell.length_a   1.000
_cell.length_b   1.000
_cell.length_c   1.000
_cell.angle_alpha   90.00
_cell.angle_beta   90.00
_cell.angle_gamma   90.00
#
_symmetry.space_group_name_H-M   'P 1'
#
loop_
_entity.id
_entity.type
_entity.pdbx_description
1 polymer ?
#
loop_
_entity_poly.entity_id
_entity_poly.type
_entity_poly.pdbx_seq_one_letter_code
_entity_poly.pdbx_strand_id
1 'polypeptide(L)'
;RRIMVDVAIDQGGNFDFVDLGGNLIKNVQPTYHSNPVRLGYKGLIYYLVANMPGKKGVISKIASQMLEVSRLPYLKLIIQGGWKKIQEVEGLQKARSIFEGKLIDRRVAESLGLEWTDLDKILKKRRVSSSSIVRELVDKGSVFLRNTYEGLYVEKQIQWLKEKYKNLKGLKVLHINTTKEGGGVAELLGVLIPLSGKVGIEAGWEVFEGSSEFFNFTKKKLHNGLQGNRVRISEDEKDFYKIKSREEFECLEEKGVFKDLDIVICHDPQTAGIIPLIRGKYPHIKVIWRCHIDLSSPDREVWKFIREFVCLADRVIFHMEEFVQKDLPCEKIVIMPASINPLSPKNREIPQELIRKVLERYQINPYKPIILQASRFDPFKGQENAMRVFEKVREDIDCQLVLASNFPRDDAEGLFIFEMFKSLRERYKFKEDIHLIRLESEGEENALEVNALQRAAYLVVHLAQKEGFGLVVTEAMWKKKPVIATECGGIKLQIENGKSGFLVENREEAKSKILQLFENTNLARRIGEEARKRVRKEFLTTKHLERYLKTFKEILSSSPVRIEKEIVSLLRFIQENFNHSPPLSGIPKKMKIARLKRSYYEDTYRGGSFKRERVSFTSPWLAGRKIPSFFFFHPSFSAWKKESMAYVRRRIEVIFFIPKFLTVSPEYLNSSSSAIEISIDEVSLGLLILFNRPLYIKDIWRW
;
A
#
# COMPACT_ATOMS: atom_id res chain seq x y z
N ARG A 1 -20.81 44.49 -60.19
CA ARG A 1 -20.38 44.78 -58.80
C ARG A 1 -20.18 43.44 -58.10
N ARG A 2 -18.94 43.00 -57.94
CA ARG A 2 -18.61 41.71 -57.30
C ARG A 2 -18.29 42.01 -55.84
N ILE A 3 -19.02 41.39 -54.89
CA ILE A 3 -18.73 41.44 -53.46
C ILE A 3 -17.99 40.14 -53.13
N MET A 4 -16.83 40.23 -52.51
CA MET A 4 -16.10 39.07 -52.00
C MET A 4 -16.18 39.12 -50.48
N VAL A 5 -16.82 38.13 -49.88
CA VAL A 5 -16.98 37.99 -48.43
C VAL A 5 -16.15 36.79 -48.01
N ASP A 6 -15.19 36.99 -47.12
CA ASP A 6 -14.52 35.91 -46.40
C ASP A 6 -14.77 36.07 -44.91
N VAL A 7 -15.18 34.99 -44.27
CA VAL A 7 -15.53 34.92 -42.84
C VAL A 7 -14.55 33.97 -42.18
N ALA A 8 -13.32 34.43 -41.94
CA ALA A 8 -12.37 33.72 -41.11
C ALA A 8 -12.73 33.93 -39.63
N ILE A 9 -13.56 33.05 -39.08
CA ILE A 9 -13.75 32.92 -37.64
C ILE A 9 -12.51 32.15 -37.13
N ASP A 10 -11.73 32.79 -36.27
CA ASP A 10 -10.61 32.21 -35.48
C ASP A 10 -9.17 32.22 -35.99
N GLN A 11 -8.84 32.63 -37.22
CA GLN A 11 -7.44 32.88 -37.59
C GLN A 11 -7.27 34.27 -38.21
N GLY A 12 -6.65 35.19 -37.46
CA GLY A 12 -6.49 36.60 -37.85
C GLY A 12 -5.73 36.74 -39.18
N GLY A 13 -6.43 37.19 -40.21
CA GLY A 13 -5.84 37.49 -41.52
C GLY A 13 -5.38 38.94 -41.61
N ASN A 14 -4.13 39.17 -42.02
CA ASN A 14 -3.72 40.42 -42.68
C ASN A 14 -3.90 40.23 -44.18
N PHE A 15 -4.67 41.09 -44.83
CA PHE A 15 -4.87 41.05 -46.28
C PHE A 15 -4.17 42.24 -46.95
N ASP A 16 -3.31 41.94 -47.93
CA ASP A 16 -2.89 42.87 -48.97
C ASP A 16 -3.66 42.51 -50.25
N PHE A 17 -4.32 43.48 -50.89
CA PHE A 17 -4.96 43.23 -52.19
C PHE A 17 -3.91 43.27 -53.30
N VAL A 18 -4.09 42.46 -54.35
CA VAL A 18 -3.31 42.58 -55.58
C VAL A 18 -4.30 42.83 -56.71
N ASP A 19 -4.08 43.89 -57.51
CA ASP A 19 -4.92 44.11 -58.67
C ASP A 19 -4.59 43.15 -59.81
N LEU A 20 -5.42 43.11 -60.87
CA LEU A 20 -5.24 42.22 -62.02
C LEU A 20 -3.93 42.47 -62.80
N GLY A 21 -3.22 43.58 -62.54
CA GLY A 21 -1.89 43.89 -63.08
C GLY A 21 -0.73 43.49 -62.16
N GLY A 22 -1.00 42.85 -61.01
CA GLY A 22 0.03 42.40 -60.07
C GLY A 22 0.45 43.45 -59.04
N ASN A 23 -0.21 44.61 -58.96
CA ASN A 23 0.18 45.67 -58.02
C ASN A 23 -0.40 45.45 -56.63
N LEU A 24 0.46 45.46 -55.61
CA LEU A 24 0.08 45.31 -54.21
C LEU A 24 -0.54 46.61 -53.66
N ILE A 25 -1.77 46.55 -53.20
CA ILE A 25 -2.49 47.66 -52.56
C ILE A 25 -2.20 47.62 -51.06
N LYS A 26 -1.31 48.51 -50.63
CA LYS A 26 -0.93 48.67 -49.22
C LYS A 26 -1.97 49.52 -48.48
N ASN A 27 -2.20 49.22 -47.19
CA ASN A 27 -3.07 49.94 -46.23
C ASN A 27 -4.56 49.55 -46.19
N VAL A 28 -4.88 48.26 -46.18
CA VAL A 28 -6.24 47.78 -45.83
C VAL A 28 -6.49 47.96 -44.33
N GLN A 29 -7.62 48.54 -43.93
CA GLN A 29 -7.95 48.78 -42.53
C GLN A 29 -9.12 47.90 -42.06
N PRO A 30 -9.14 47.45 -40.79
CA PRO A 30 -10.26 46.69 -40.26
C PRO A 30 -11.55 47.52 -40.18
N THR A 31 -12.67 46.83 -40.29
CA THR A 31 -14.02 47.32 -40.02
C THR A 31 -14.41 47.07 -38.56
N TYR A 32 -15.33 47.90 -38.04
CA TYR A 32 -15.79 47.85 -36.66
C TYR A 32 -17.32 47.85 -36.65
N HIS A 33 -17.97 47.44 -35.55
CA HIS A 33 -19.44 47.42 -35.49
C HIS A 33 -20.11 48.77 -35.81
N SER A 34 -19.46 49.89 -35.46
CA SER A 34 -19.94 51.25 -35.78
C SER A 34 -19.81 51.62 -37.27
N ASN A 35 -18.94 50.95 -38.02
CA ASN A 35 -18.80 51.12 -39.46
C ASN A 35 -18.43 49.76 -40.09
N PRO A 36 -19.44 48.90 -40.33
CA PRO A 36 -19.23 47.47 -40.53
C PRO A 36 -18.56 47.15 -41.87
N VAL A 37 -18.70 48.03 -42.87
CA VAL A 37 -18.11 47.85 -44.20
C VAL A 37 -17.31 49.09 -44.60
N ARG A 38 -16.30 48.92 -45.46
CA ARG A 38 -15.53 50.03 -46.02
C ARG A 38 -15.46 49.96 -47.53
N LEU A 39 -15.41 51.13 -48.17
CA LEU A 39 -15.04 51.25 -49.57
C LEU A 39 -13.51 51.23 -49.69
N GLY A 40 -13.01 50.29 -50.48
CA GLY A 40 -11.61 50.15 -50.88
C GLY A 40 -11.34 50.64 -52.30
N TYR A 41 -10.15 50.30 -52.79
CA TYR A 41 -9.66 50.73 -54.10
C TYR A 41 -10.62 50.36 -55.25
N LYS A 42 -10.85 51.30 -56.18
CA LYS A 42 -11.79 51.18 -57.32
C LYS A 42 -13.23 50.79 -56.95
N GLY A 43 -13.70 51.21 -55.77
CA GLY A 43 -15.09 51.06 -55.35
C GLY A 43 -15.46 49.66 -54.84
N LEU A 44 -14.47 48.83 -54.51
CA LEU A 44 -14.71 47.53 -53.89
C LEU A 44 -15.18 47.72 -52.44
N ILE A 45 -16.30 47.12 -52.04
CA ILE A 45 -16.75 47.14 -50.64
C ILE A 45 -16.23 45.88 -49.94
N TYR A 46 -15.59 46.05 -48.78
CA TYR A 46 -15.07 44.94 -47.98
C TYR A 46 -15.49 45.03 -46.50
N TYR A 47 -15.49 43.87 -45.84
CA TYR A 47 -15.78 43.66 -44.43
C TYR A 47 -14.57 42.92 -43.82
N LEU A 48 -13.92 43.47 -42.79
CA LEU A 48 -12.67 42.92 -42.25
C LEU A 48 -12.60 43.10 -40.72
N VAL A 49 -12.88 42.06 -39.94
CA VAL A 49 -12.87 42.16 -38.47
C VAL A 49 -11.44 42.12 -37.93
N ALA A 50 -11.03 43.13 -37.14
CA ALA A 50 -9.77 43.08 -36.39
C ALA A 50 -9.86 42.05 -35.25
N ASN A 51 -8.97 41.06 -35.22
CA ASN A 51 -8.79 40.22 -34.04
C ASN A 51 -7.73 40.82 -33.09
N MET A 52 -7.82 40.49 -31.79
CA MET A 52 -6.99 41.04 -30.72
C MET A 52 -5.49 41.05 -31.08
N PRO A 53 -4.77 42.17 -30.89
CA PRO A 53 -3.38 42.27 -31.32
C PRO A 53 -2.50 41.23 -30.61
N GLY A 54 -2.02 40.26 -31.38
CA GLY A 54 -1.07 39.23 -30.95
C GLY A 54 0.34 39.77 -30.71
N LYS A 55 0.49 40.84 -29.91
CA LYS A 55 1.81 41.31 -29.49
C LYS A 55 2.37 40.26 -28.51
N LYS A 56 3.21 39.37 -29.04
CA LYS A 56 3.99 38.32 -28.34
C LYS A 56 3.18 37.18 -27.68
N GLY A 57 2.01 36.78 -28.18
CA GLY A 57 1.31 35.58 -27.68
C GLY A 57 0.96 35.58 -26.18
N VAL A 58 1.16 36.70 -25.48
CA VAL A 58 0.95 36.82 -24.03
C VAL A 58 -0.53 36.79 -23.73
N ILE A 59 -1.36 37.46 -24.53
CA ILE A 59 -2.82 37.48 -24.32
C ILE A 59 -3.43 36.11 -24.64
N SER A 60 -3.03 35.43 -25.72
CA SER A 60 -3.54 34.08 -26.03
C SER A 60 -3.08 33.05 -25.00
N LYS A 61 -1.85 33.17 -24.50
CA LYS A 61 -1.31 32.30 -23.45
C LYS A 61 -1.98 32.55 -22.10
N ILE A 62 -2.17 33.80 -21.71
CA ILE A 62 -2.89 34.15 -20.47
C ILE A 62 -4.35 33.73 -20.56
N ALA A 63 -5.03 33.94 -21.70
CA ALA A 63 -6.40 33.49 -21.89
C ALA A 63 -6.51 31.97 -21.79
N SER A 64 -5.59 31.22 -22.41
CA SER A 64 -5.55 29.76 -22.31
C SER A 64 -5.27 29.29 -20.88
N GLN A 65 -4.32 29.92 -20.20
CA GLN A 65 -3.99 29.63 -18.79
C GLN A 65 -5.17 29.96 -17.85
N MET A 66 -5.87 31.06 -18.07
CA MET A 66 -7.08 31.44 -17.31
C MET A 66 -8.23 30.46 -17.58
N LEU A 67 -8.37 30.00 -18.83
CA LEU A 67 -9.32 28.96 -19.20
C LEU A 67 -9.00 27.62 -18.54
N GLU A 68 -7.73 27.24 -18.46
CA GLU A 68 -7.27 26.05 -17.73
C GLU A 68 -7.54 26.19 -16.23
N VAL A 69 -7.15 27.31 -15.61
CA VAL A 69 -7.35 27.58 -14.18
C VAL A 69 -8.83 27.58 -13.81
N SER A 70 -9.70 28.09 -14.66
CA SER A 70 -11.15 28.08 -14.43
C SER A 70 -11.80 26.71 -14.65
N ARG A 71 -11.27 25.86 -15.55
CA ARG A 71 -11.82 24.51 -15.85
C ARG A 71 -11.26 23.41 -14.95
N LEU A 72 -10.01 23.52 -14.51
CA LEU A 72 -9.31 22.52 -13.69
C LEU A 72 -10.07 22.12 -12.40
N PRO A 73 -10.71 23.04 -11.66
CA PRO A 73 -11.52 22.68 -10.49
C PRO A 73 -12.70 21.77 -10.86
N TYR A 74 -13.41 22.07 -11.95
CA TYR A 74 -14.52 21.24 -12.43
C TYR A 74 -14.04 19.87 -12.90
N LEU A 75 -12.89 19.81 -13.58
CA LEU A 75 -12.29 18.54 -14.00
C LEU A 75 -11.88 17.69 -12.78
N LYS A 76 -11.28 18.30 -11.76
CA LYS A 76 -10.97 17.62 -10.49
C LYS A 76 -12.23 17.09 -9.80
N LEU A 77 -13.31 17.87 -9.78
CA LEU A 77 -14.60 17.45 -9.21
C LEU A 77 -15.20 16.25 -9.96
N ILE A 78 -15.15 16.26 -11.30
CA ILE A 78 -15.57 15.13 -12.13
C ILE A 78 -14.72 13.89 -11.85
N ILE A 79 -13.39 14.04 -11.74
CA ILE A 79 -12.49 12.91 -11.46
C ILE A 79 -12.75 12.33 -10.06
N GLN A 80 -13.00 13.17 -9.05
CA GLN A 80 -13.16 12.74 -7.66
C GLN A 80 -14.52 12.11 -7.35
N GLY A 81 -15.60 12.59 -7.97
CA GLY A 81 -16.95 12.16 -7.62
C GLY A 81 -17.83 11.77 -8.79
N GLY A 82 -17.29 11.76 -10.02
CA GLY A 82 -17.96 11.33 -11.24
C GLY A 82 -19.34 11.98 -11.41
N TRP A 83 -20.32 11.14 -11.75
CA TRP A 83 -21.70 11.56 -12.00
C TRP A 83 -22.37 12.24 -10.79
N LYS A 84 -22.07 11.82 -9.55
CA LYS A 84 -22.68 12.41 -8.35
C LYS A 84 -22.24 13.86 -8.16
N LYS A 85 -20.95 14.14 -8.35
CA LYS A 85 -20.43 15.52 -8.24
C LYS A 85 -20.91 16.41 -9.39
N ILE A 86 -21.13 15.84 -10.58
CA ILE A 86 -21.80 16.53 -11.69
C ILE A 86 -23.24 16.92 -11.30
N GLN A 87 -23.94 16.11 -10.50
CA GLN A 87 -25.27 16.45 -9.98
C GLN A 87 -25.26 17.47 -8.84
N GLU A 88 -24.14 17.71 -8.17
CA GLU A 88 -24.09 18.67 -7.05
C GLU A 88 -23.71 20.09 -7.52
N VAL A 89 -23.12 20.21 -8.71
CA VAL A 89 -22.58 21.47 -9.22
C VAL A 89 -23.40 21.95 -10.41
N GLU A 90 -24.19 23.02 -10.22
CA GLU A 90 -25.12 23.56 -11.22
C GLU A 90 -24.45 23.87 -12.58
N GLY A 91 -23.21 24.38 -12.57
CA GLY A 91 -22.45 24.64 -13.80
C GLY A 91 -22.16 23.37 -14.61
N LEU A 92 -21.82 22.26 -13.92
CA LEU A 92 -21.61 20.96 -14.57
C LEU A 92 -22.92 20.32 -14.99
N GLN A 93 -24.00 20.56 -14.24
CA GLN A 93 -25.32 20.09 -14.60
C GLN A 93 -25.79 20.60 -15.96
N LYS A 94 -25.49 21.87 -16.28
CA LYS A 94 -25.85 22.52 -17.54
C LYS A 94 -24.95 22.14 -18.72
N ALA A 95 -23.75 21.60 -18.45
CA ALA A 95 -22.77 21.19 -19.47
C ALA A 95 -22.93 19.73 -19.93
N ARG A 96 -24.07 19.09 -19.63
CA ARG A 96 -24.34 17.68 -19.93
C ARG A 96 -24.93 17.52 -21.32
N SER A 97 -24.13 17.04 -22.29
CA SER A 97 -24.62 16.79 -23.65
C SER A 97 -24.74 15.30 -23.99
N ILE A 98 -23.84 14.45 -23.50
CA ILE A 98 -23.81 13.01 -23.78
C ILE A 98 -23.67 12.23 -22.47
N PHE A 99 -24.39 11.12 -22.35
CA PHE A 99 -24.27 10.18 -21.25
C PHE A 99 -24.39 8.74 -21.76
N GLU A 100 -23.40 7.89 -21.47
CA GLU A 100 -23.34 6.48 -21.93
C GLU A 100 -23.51 6.32 -23.44
N GLY A 101 -22.89 7.21 -24.23
CA GLY A 101 -22.98 7.18 -25.69
C GLY A 101 -24.31 7.68 -26.26
N LYS A 102 -25.25 8.14 -25.41
CA LYS A 102 -26.52 8.72 -25.82
C LYS A 102 -26.52 10.23 -25.63
N LEU A 103 -27.09 10.94 -26.60
CA LEU A 103 -27.27 12.38 -26.53
C LEU A 103 -28.42 12.68 -25.55
N ILE A 104 -28.16 13.54 -24.56
CA ILE A 104 -29.13 13.90 -23.51
C ILE A 104 -29.50 15.39 -23.52
N ASP A 105 -28.70 16.25 -24.17
CA ASP A 105 -29.09 17.64 -24.42
C ASP A 105 -29.94 17.72 -25.69
N ARG A 106 -31.22 18.04 -25.47
CA ARG A 106 -32.21 18.18 -26.53
C ARG A 106 -31.84 19.24 -27.57
N ARG A 107 -31.25 20.38 -27.16
CA ARG A 107 -30.92 21.48 -28.07
C ARG A 107 -29.79 21.07 -29.03
N VAL A 108 -28.79 20.36 -28.49
CA VAL A 108 -27.70 19.81 -29.31
C VAL A 108 -28.24 18.80 -30.31
N ALA A 109 -29.14 17.93 -29.86
CA ALA A 109 -29.78 16.92 -30.70
C ALA A 109 -30.59 17.51 -31.85
N GLU A 110 -31.47 18.47 -31.53
CA GLU A 110 -32.29 19.18 -32.51
C GLU A 110 -31.42 19.94 -33.53
N SER A 111 -30.32 20.57 -33.08
CA SER A 111 -29.41 21.30 -33.98
C SER A 111 -28.64 20.40 -34.95
N LEU A 112 -28.41 19.14 -34.58
CA LEU A 112 -27.63 18.17 -35.35
C LEU A 112 -28.52 17.13 -36.06
N GLY A 113 -29.84 17.20 -35.90
CA GLY A 113 -30.77 16.20 -36.44
C GLY A 113 -30.60 14.80 -35.84
N LEU A 114 -30.09 14.71 -34.60
CA LEU A 114 -29.82 13.44 -33.90
C LEU A 114 -30.91 13.10 -32.90
N GLU A 115 -31.09 11.80 -32.62
CA GLU A 115 -31.98 11.36 -31.54
C GLU A 115 -31.40 11.70 -30.16
N TRP A 116 -32.28 12.06 -29.22
CA TRP A 116 -31.91 12.27 -27.81
C TRP A 116 -32.72 11.37 -26.89
N THR A 117 -32.16 11.09 -25.71
CA THR A 117 -32.80 10.28 -24.68
C THR A 117 -32.92 11.07 -23.38
N ASP A 118 -34.09 11.02 -22.75
CA ASP A 118 -34.31 11.58 -21.43
C ASP A 118 -33.45 10.88 -20.37
N LEU A 119 -32.66 11.68 -19.66
CA LEU A 119 -31.76 11.23 -18.60
C LEU A 119 -32.51 10.48 -17.49
N ASP A 120 -33.72 10.92 -17.11
CA ASP A 120 -34.50 10.27 -16.06
C ASP A 120 -34.97 8.88 -16.48
N LYS A 121 -35.18 8.64 -17.79
CA LYS A 121 -35.48 7.31 -18.32
C LYS A 121 -34.27 6.40 -18.26
N ILE A 122 -33.06 6.91 -18.54
CA ILE A 122 -31.80 6.15 -18.41
C ILE A 122 -31.57 5.77 -16.95
N LEU A 123 -31.71 6.73 -16.03
CA LEU A 123 -31.52 6.51 -14.59
C LEU A 123 -32.58 5.58 -13.97
N LYS A 124 -33.85 5.64 -14.42
CA LYS A 124 -34.90 4.71 -13.99
C LYS A 124 -34.66 3.28 -14.48
N LYS A 125 -34.17 3.08 -15.72
CA LYS A 125 -33.75 1.75 -16.20
C LYS A 125 -32.67 1.13 -15.30
N ARG A 126 -31.79 1.96 -14.73
CA ARG A 126 -30.74 1.55 -13.79
C ARG A 126 -31.28 1.07 -12.44
N ARG A 127 -32.41 1.61 -11.96
CA ARG A 127 -33.07 1.15 -10.72
C ARG A 127 -33.81 -0.18 -10.86
N VAL A 128 -34.22 -0.54 -12.08
CA VAL A 128 -35.05 -1.73 -12.35
C VAL A 128 -34.25 -2.91 -12.91
N SER A 129 -33.00 -2.70 -13.33
CA SER A 129 -32.15 -3.78 -13.85
C SER A 129 -31.24 -4.35 -12.76
N SER A 130 -31.43 -5.64 -12.44
CA SER A 130 -30.48 -6.55 -11.77
C SER A 130 -30.29 -6.48 -10.25
N SER A 131 -30.46 -5.33 -9.58
CA SER A 131 -30.19 -5.21 -8.13
C SER A 131 -31.28 -5.77 -7.20
N SER A 132 -32.52 -5.94 -7.67
CA SER A 132 -33.64 -6.44 -6.85
C SER A 132 -33.58 -7.95 -6.61
N ILE A 133 -33.13 -8.73 -7.61
CA ILE A 133 -33.15 -10.19 -7.58
C ILE A 133 -32.02 -10.76 -6.71
N VAL A 134 -30.83 -10.14 -6.74
CA VAL A 134 -29.72 -10.57 -5.87
C VAL A 134 -30.07 -10.28 -4.41
N ARG A 135 -30.68 -9.12 -4.11
CA ARG A 135 -31.19 -8.82 -2.76
C ARG A 135 -32.27 -9.79 -2.31
N GLU A 136 -33.24 -10.12 -3.17
CA GLU A 136 -34.30 -11.08 -2.84
C GLU A 136 -33.76 -12.49 -2.53
N LEU A 137 -32.72 -12.93 -3.23
CA LEU A 137 -32.05 -14.21 -2.97
C LEU A 137 -31.12 -14.16 -1.74
N VAL A 138 -30.52 -13.00 -1.45
CA VAL A 138 -29.72 -12.76 -0.23
C VAL A 138 -30.59 -12.79 1.02
N ASP A 139 -31.78 -12.18 0.96
CA ASP A 139 -32.76 -12.16 2.04
C ASP A 139 -33.38 -13.55 2.28
N LYS A 140 -33.58 -14.35 1.22
CA LYS A 140 -33.99 -15.77 1.34
C LYS A 140 -32.88 -16.70 1.83
N GLY A 141 -31.60 -16.35 1.61
CA GLY A 141 -30.43 -17.15 1.96
C GLY A 141 -29.92 -16.98 3.40
N SER A 142 -30.37 -15.94 4.12
CA SER A 142 -29.92 -15.62 5.48
C SER A 142 -30.43 -16.61 6.56
N VAL A 143 -31.35 -17.51 6.19
CA VAL A 143 -31.91 -18.56 7.07
C VAL A 143 -31.12 -19.88 7.01
N PHE A 144 -30.17 -20.05 6.07
CA PHE A 144 -29.60 -21.38 5.78
C PHE A 144 -28.20 -21.68 6.36
N LEU A 145 -27.52 -20.73 7.01
CA LEU A 145 -26.08 -20.87 7.31
C LEU A 145 -25.72 -21.76 8.50
N ARG A 146 -26.64 -22.01 9.46
CA ARG A 146 -26.32 -22.82 10.65
C ARG A 146 -26.24 -24.33 10.35
N ASN A 147 -26.97 -24.80 9.34
CA ASN A 147 -27.05 -26.23 9.00
C ASN A 147 -26.14 -26.63 7.82
N THR A 148 -25.27 -25.74 7.34
CA THR A 148 -24.27 -26.11 6.32
C THR A 148 -23.09 -26.85 6.95
N TYR A 149 -22.41 -27.66 6.14
CA TYR A 149 -21.18 -28.34 6.56
C TYR A 149 -20.13 -27.34 7.09
N GLU A 150 -20.01 -26.17 6.46
CA GLU A 150 -19.11 -25.09 6.86
C GLU A 150 -19.52 -24.48 8.21
N GLY A 151 -20.82 -24.26 8.43
CA GLY A 151 -21.37 -23.77 9.70
C GLY A 151 -21.03 -24.72 10.85
N LEU A 152 -21.37 -26.00 10.69
CA LEU A 152 -21.08 -27.05 11.68
C LEU A 152 -19.58 -27.22 11.95
N TYR A 153 -18.74 -27.11 10.91
CA TYR A 153 -17.30 -27.16 11.07
C TYR A 153 -16.78 -25.99 11.91
N VAL A 154 -17.23 -24.76 11.60
CA VAL A 154 -16.85 -23.55 12.34
C VAL A 154 -17.30 -23.64 13.79
N GLU A 155 -18.51 -24.11 14.07
CA GLU A 155 -19.02 -24.31 15.43
C GLU A 155 -18.18 -25.31 16.23
N LYS A 156 -17.85 -26.48 15.65
CA LYS A 156 -16.96 -27.46 16.30
C LYS A 156 -15.58 -26.88 16.60
N GLN A 157 -15.02 -26.08 15.68
CA GLN A 157 -13.74 -25.41 15.88
C GLN A 157 -13.81 -24.36 16.99
N ILE A 158 -14.88 -23.57 17.06
CA ILE A 158 -15.09 -22.59 18.14
C ILE A 158 -15.16 -23.29 19.50
N GLN A 159 -15.91 -24.39 19.60
CA GLN A 159 -16.02 -25.14 20.85
C GLN A 159 -14.67 -25.71 21.29
N TRP A 160 -13.92 -26.30 20.37
CA TRP A 160 -12.58 -26.79 20.64
C TRP A 160 -11.61 -25.68 21.07
N LEU A 161 -11.65 -24.52 20.40
CA LEU A 161 -10.85 -23.35 20.77
C LEU A 161 -11.19 -22.85 22.18
N LYS A 162 -12.47 -22.77 22.50
CA LYS A 162 -12.97 -22.35 23.81
C LYS A 162 -12.49 -23.27 24.93
N GLU A 163 -12.49 -24.58 24.69
CA GLU A 163 -11.98 -25.57 25.66
C GLU A 163 -10.45 -25.51 25.79
N LYS A 164 -9.73 -25.48 24.66
CA LYS A 164 -8.26 -25.45 24.61
C LYS A 164 -7.65 -24.20 25.24
N TYR A 165 -8.31 -23.05 25.06
CA TYR A 165 -7.85 -21.73 25.54
C TYR A 165 -8.73 -21.18 26.67
N LYS A 166 -9.38 -22.06 27.45
CA LYS A 166 -10.26 -21.66 28.57
C LYS A 166 -9.60 -20.72 29.59
N ASN A 167 -8.28 -20.80 29.71
CA ASN A 167 -7.47 -19.97 30.61
C ASN A 167 -7.32 -18.51 30.14
N LEU A 168 -7.72 -18.21 28.90
CA LEU A 168 -7.75 -16.84 28.36
C LEU A 168 -9.15 -16.21 28.45
N LYS A 169 -10.13 -16.89 29.05
CA LYS A 169 -11.48 -16.36 29.19
C LYS A 169 -11.48 -15.05 29.99
N GLY A 170 -12.15 -14.02 29.47
CA GLY A 170 -12.20 -12.69 30.07
C GLY A 170 -11.03 -11.78 29.67
N LEU A 171 -10.09 -12.27 28.86
CA LEU A 171 -8.98 -11.46 28.36
C LEU A 171 -9.53 -10.30 27.50
N LYS A 172 -9.11 -9.08 27.80
CA LYS A 172 -9.52 -7.87 27.10
C LYS A 172 -8.50 -7.49 26.04
N VAL A 173 -8.93 -7.48 24.79
CA VAL A 173 -8.07 -7.25 23.63
C VAL A 173 -8.64 -6.12 22.77
N LEU A 174 -7.83 -5.12 22.48
CA LEU A 174 -8.23 -4.00 21.63
C LEU A 174 -7.50 -4.06 20.28
N HIS A 175 -8.26 -4.04 19.19
CA HIS A 175 -7.72 -3.85 17.85
C HIS A 175 -7.81 -2.38 17.44
N ILE A 176 -6.73 -1.84 16.88
CA ILE A 176 -6.66 -0.45 16.40
C ILE A 176 -6.20 -0.45 14.94
N ASN A 177 -7.00 0.13 14.04
CA ASN A 177 -6.63 0.35 12.63
C ASN A 177 -7.11 1.73 12.14
N THR A 178 -7.13 1.97 10.82
CA THR A 178 -7.48 3.27 10.22
C THR A 178 -8.80 3.31 9.43
N THR A 179 -9.52 2.19 9.32
CA THR A 179 -10.82 2.18 8.64
C THR A 179 -11.75 1.09 9.18
N LYS A 180 -13.04 1.43 9.37
CA LYS A 180 -14.11 0.47 9.73
C LYS A 180 -14.76 -0.20 8.52
N GLU A 181 -14.65 0.40 7.33
CA GLU A 181 -15.29 -0.09 6.11
C GLU A 181 -14.34 0.00 4.92
N GLY A 182 -14.36 -1.03 4.07
CA GLY A 182 -13.45 -1.13 2.94
C GLY A 182 -12.02 -1.52 3.34
N GLY A 183 -11.37 -2.33 2.51
CA GLY A 183 -10.02 -2.85 2.75
C GLY A 183 -9.99 -4.17 3.53
N GLY A 184 -8.92 -4.94 3.33
CA GLY A 184 -8.80 -6.31 3.85
C GLY A 184 -8.73 -6.42 5.38
N VAL A 185 -8.23 -5.39 6.07
CA VAL A 185 -8.14 -5.39 7.54
C VAL A 185 -9.52 -5.22 8.19
N ALA A 186 -10.35 -4.30 7.67
CA ALA A 186 -11.71 -4.11 8.17
C ALA A 186 -12.56 -5.37 7.97
N GLU A 187 -12.47 -6.02 6.79
CA GLU A 187 -13.16 -7.29 6.53
C GLU A 187 -12.68 -8.40 7.48
N LEU A 188 -11.38 -8.46 7.77
CA LEU A 188 -10.80 -9.41 8.72
C LEU A 188 -11.33 -9.18 10.15
N LEU A 189 -11.29 -7.94 10.64
CA LEU A 189 -11.69 -7.60 12.01
C LEU A 189 -13.19 -7.73 12.23
N GLY A 190 -14.01 -7.38 11.23
CA GLY A 190 -15.46 -7.61 11.26
C GLY A 190 -15.86 -9.07 11.48
N VAL A 191 -14.96 -10.02 11.20
CA VAL A 191 -15.15 -11.45 11.48
C VAL A 191 -14.43 -11.89 12.75
N LEU A 192 -13.16 -11.50 12.93
CA LEU A 192 -12.34 -11.98 14.04
C LEU A 192 -12.86 -11.51 15.40
N ILE A 193 -13.41 -10.31 15.49
CA ILE A 193 -13.85 -9.74 16.77
C ILE A 193 -15.09 -10.49 17.31
N PRO A 194 -16.18 -10.67 16.54
CA PRO A 194 -17.28 -11.53 16.96
C PRO A 194 -16.84 -12.97 17.25
N LEU A 195 -15.89 -13.51 16.48
CA LEU A 195 -15.39 -14.87 16.69
C LEU A 195 -14.59 -14.99 18.01
N SER A 196 -13.83 -13.96 18.36
CA SER A 196 -13.09 -13.87 19.62
C SER A 196 -14.05 -13.84 20.82
N GLY A 197 -15.16 -13.10 20.71
CA GLY A 197 -16.24 -13.11 21.70
C GLY A 197 -16.81 -14.51 21.95
N LYS A 198 -17.00 -15.32 20.90
CA LYS A 198 -17.54 -16.69 21.03
C LYS A 198 -16.62 -17.64 21.80
N VAL A 199 -15.29 -17.40 21.79
CA VAL A 199 -14.32 -18.20 22.57
C VAL A 199 -14.05 -17.61 23.96
N GLY A 200 -14.71 -16.51 24.32
CA GLY A 200 -14.64 -15.90 25.65
C GLY A 200 -13.61 -14.79 25.79
N ILE A 201 -13.14 -14.20 24.69
CA ILE A 201 -12.27 -13.01 24.69
C ILE A 201 -13.14 -11.76 24.57
N GLU A 202 -12.87 -10.76 25.41
CA GLU A 202 -13.51 -9.44 25.34
C GLU A 202 -12.76 -8.58 24.31
N ALA A 203 -13.11 -8.74 23.04
CA ALA A 203 -12.44 -8.07 21.92
C ALA A 203 -13.15 -6.77 21.53
N GLY A 204 -12.41 -5.66 21.50
CA GLY A 204 -12.85 -4.34 21.03
C GLY A 204 -12.19 -3.91 19.72
N TRP A 205 -12.78 -2.92 19.04
CA TRP A 205 -12.27 -2.33 17.81
C TRP A 205 -12.36 -0.80 17.82
N GLU A 206 -11.22 -0.15 17.72
CA GLU A 206 -11.13 1.30 17.52
C GLU A 206 -10.44 1.65 16.21
N VAL A 207 -10.78 2.82 15.70
CA VAL A 207 -10.28 3.33 14.42
C VAL A 207 -9.77 4.75 14.59
N PHE A 208 -8.61 5.03 14.02
CA PHE A 208 -8.05 6.38 13.97
C PHE A 208 -8.99 7.31 13.20
N GLU A 209 -9.26 8.48 13.77
CA GLU A 209 -10.16 9.50 13.19
C GLU A 209 -9.39 10.58 12.40
N GLY A 210 -8.13 10.28 12.06
CA GLY A 210 -7.15 11.25 11.58
C GLY A 210 -7.54 12.09 10.36
N SER A 211 -6.81 13.20 10.20
CA SER A 211 -7.05 14.13 9.09
C SER A 211 -6.75 13.50 7.73
N SER A 212 -7.36 14.04 6.67
CA SER A 212 -7.05 13.65 5.28
C SER A 212 -5.56 13.79 4.95
N GLU A 213 -4.87 14.74 5.59
CA GLU A 213 -3.42 14.94 5.44
C GLU A 213 -2.62 13.81 6.08
N PHE A 214 -3.02 13.34 7.27
CA PHE A 214 -2.41 12.19 7.93
C PHE A 214 -2.56 10.91 7.09
N PHE A 215 -3.76 10.63 6.57
CA PHE A 215 -3.97 9.48 5.70
C PHE A 215 -3.24 9.59 4.36
N ASN A 216 -3.14 10.80 3.79
CA ASN A 216 -2.33 11.02 2.59
C ASN A 216 -0.84 10.79 2.85
N PHE A 217 -0.30 11.29 3.96
CA PHE A 217 1.09 11.08 4.34
C PHE A 217 1.37 9.58 4.54
N THR A 218 0.56 8.91 5.36
CA THR A 218 0.74 7.50 5.65
C THR A 218 0.60 6.62 4.42
N LYS A 219 -0.34 6.89 3.51
CA LYS A 219 -0.49 6.16 2.25
C LYS A 219 0.66 6.42 1.27
N LYS A 220 0.98 7.69 1.00
CA LYS A 220 1.95 8.05 -0.05
C LYS A 220 3.40 7.91 0.36
N LYS A 221 3.73 8.11 1.65
CA LYS A 221 5.10 8.07 2.16
C LYS A 221 5.39 6.75 2.85
N LEU A 222 4.61 6.40 3.88
CA LEU A 222 4.90 5.21 4.69
C LEU A 222 4.56 3.91 3.95
N HIS A 223 3.30 3.70 3.58
CA HIS A 223 2.83 2.46 2.93
C HIS A 223 3.60 2.18 1.64
N ASN A 224 3.67 3.16 0.73
CA ASN A 224 4.44 3.04 -0.51
C ASN A 224 5.94 2.84 -0.27
N GLY A 225 6.53 3.59 0.67
CA GLY A 225 7.95 3.47 0.98
C GLY A 225 8.31 2.10 1.56
N LEU A 226 7.49 1.59 2.47
CA LEU A 226 7.67 0.27 3.07
C LEU A 226 7.47 -0.87 2.06
N GLN A 227 6.65 -0.67 1.02
CA GLN A 227 6.51 -1.61 -0.09
C GLN A 227 7.58 -1.45 -1.20
N GLY A 228 8.60 -0.62 -0.95
CA GLY A 228 9.81 -0.53 -1.78
C GLY A 228 9.84 0.59 -2.81
N ASN A 229 8.85 1.50 -2.82
CA ASN A 229 9.00 2.73 -3.57
C ASN A 229 10.04 3.62 -2.90
N ARG A 230 10.90 4.28 -3.69
CA ARG A 230 11.83 5.27 -3.13
C ARG A 230 11.07 6.52 -2.73
N VAL A 231 11.12 6.87 -1.46
CA VAL A 231 10.43 8.05 -0.95
C VAL A 231 11.33 8.80 0.02
N ARG A 232 11.29 10.12 -0.04
CA ARG A 232 11.95 10.97 0.96
C ARG A 232 10.93 11.37 2.02
N ILE A 233 11.33 11.26 3.29
CA ILE A 233 10.60 11.76 4.44
C ILE A 233 11.44 12.86 5.12
N SER A 234 10.92 14.09 5.18
CA SER A 234 11.59 15.18 5.91
C SER A 234 11.45 15.01 7.42
N GLU A 235 12.24 15.75 8.20
CA GLU A 235 12.08 15.71 9.67
C GLU A 235 10.73 16.32 10.10
N ASP A 236 10.30 17.41 9.48
CA ASP A 236 8.96 17.99 9.69
C ASP A 236 7.82 16.99 9.42
N GLU A 237 7.97 16.15 8.38
CA GLU A 237 6.99 15.10 8.05
C GLU A 237 6.99 13.96 9.10
N LYS A 238 8.15 13.62 9.67
CA LYS A 238 8.25 12.66 10.78
C LYS A 238 7.62 13.22 12.04
N ASP A 239 7.87 14.49 12.34
CA ASP A 239 7.29 15.16 13.50
C ASP A 239 5.78 15.32 13.36
N PHE A 240 5.30 15.64 12.15
CA PHE A 240 3.88 15.61 11.84
C PHE A 240 3.26 14.23 12.15
N TYR A 241 3.89 13.13 11.74
CA TYR A 241 3.41 11.78 12.07
C TYR A 241 3.38 11.51 13.58
N LYS A 242 4.41 11.92 14.33
CA LYS A 242 4.47 11.77 15.78
C LYS A 242 3.38 12.58 16.48
N ILE A 243 3.18 13.83 16.08
CA ILE A 243 2.13 14.73 16.62
C ILE A 243 0.75 14.13 16.36
N LYS A 244 0.45 13.72 15.12
CA LYS A 244 -0.84 13.08 14.81
C LYS A 244 -1.04 11.76 15.53
N SER A 245 0.00 10.96 15.70
CA SER A 245 -0.09 9.74 16.53
C SER A 245 -0.42 10.06 17.99
N ARG A 246 0.13 11.15 18.56
CA ARG A 246 -0.18 11.59 19.92
C ARG A 246 -1.63 12.05 20.07
N GLU A 247 -2.13 12.87 19.14
CA GLU A 247 -3.53 13.31 19.13
C GLU A 247 -4.49 12.11 19.08
N GLU A 248 -4.21 11.10 18.25
CA GLU A 248 -5.02 9.87 18.18
C GLU A 248 -4.96 9.07 19.48
N PHE A 249 -3.78 8.98 20.12
CA PHE A 249 -3.63 8.32 21.41
C PHE A 249 -4.44 9.02 22.52
N GLU A 250 -4.41 10.36 22.57
CA GLU A 250 -5.17 11.17 23.53
C GLU A 250 -6.68 10.98 23.32
N CYS A 251 -7.16 10.99 22.07
CA CYS A 251 -8.56 10.72 21.75
C CYS A 251 -9.02 9.32 22.23
N LEU A 252 -8.20 8.28 21.98
CA LEU A 252 -8.48 6.92 22.46
C LEU A 252 -8.50 6.85 23.99
N GLU A 253 -7.60 7.58 24.64
CA GLU A 253 -7.54 7.64 26.09
C GLU A 253 -8.76 8.33 26.71
N GLU A 254 -9.23 9.44 26.13
CA GLU A 254 -10.45 10.14 26.55
C GLU A 254 -11.68 9.23 26.46
N LYS A 255 -11.72 8.35 25.46
CA LYS A 255 -12.76 7.30 25.32
C LYS A 255 -12.64 6.19 26.39
N GLY A 256 -11.56 6.17 27.17
CA GLY A 256 -11.34 5.20 28.25
C GLY A 256 -10.99 3.80 27.79
N VAL A 257 -10.59 3.61 26.52
CA VAL A 257 -10.43 2.27 25.91
C VAL A 257 -9.24 1.47 26.44
N PHE A 258 -8.28 2.14 27.08
CA PHE A 258 -7.11 1.50 27.68
C PHE A 258 -7.36 1.04 29.13
N LYS A 259 -8.53 1.36 29.71
CA LYS A 259 -8.85 0.98 31.09
C LYS A 259 -9.08 -0.53 31.20
N ASP A 260 -8.38 -1.15 32.16
CA ASP A 260 -8.44 -2.59 32.44
C ASP A 260 -8.13 -3.47 31.20
N LEU A 261 -7.33 -2.97 30.26
CA LEU A 261 -7.00 -3.67 29.01
C LEU A 261 -5.78 -4.57 29.19
N ASP A 262 -5.78 -5.77 28.59
CA ASP A 262 -4.64 -6.68 28.67
C ASP A 262 -3.71 -6.57 27.45
N ILE A 263 -4.30 -6.49 26.26
CA ILE A 263 -3.56 -6.50 24.99
C ILE A 263 -4.09 -5.44 24.02
N VAL A 264 -3.18 -4.70 23.38
CA VAL A 264 -3.47 -3.84 22.21
C VAL A 264 -2.81 -4.41 20.97
N ILE A 265 -3.54 -4.47 19.87
CA ILE A 265 -3.05 -4.85 18.55
C ILE A 265 -3.13 -3.64 17.62
N CYS A 266 -1.97 -3.07 17.30
CA CYS A 266 -1.81 -1.96 16.36
C CYS A 266 -1.65 -2.51 14.94
N HIS A 267 -2.61 -2.26 14.06
CA HIS A 267 -2.57 -2.70 12.67
C HIS A 267 -1.88 -1.66 11.76
N ASP A 268 -0.90 -2.15 10.99
CA ASP A 268 -0.18 -1.42 9.94
C ASP A 268 0.64 -0.19 10.41
N PRO A 269 1.47 0.41 9.55
CA PRO A 269 2.37 1.50 9.92
C PRO A 269 1.66 2.76 10.44
N GLN A 270 0.38 2.96 10.12
CA GLN A 270 -0.39 4.13 10.55
C GLN A 270 -0.52 4.18 12.07
N THR A 271 -0.61 3.02 12.73
CA THR A 271 -0.82 2.90 14.18
C THR A 271 0.48 2.63 14.94
N ALA A 272 1.63 2.60 14.26
CA ALA A 272 2.91 2.31 14.91
C ALA A 272 3.30 3.41 15.93
N GLY A 273 3.02 4.68 15.63
CA GLY A 273 3.44 5.82 16.45
C GLY A 273 2.84 5.87 17.86
N ILE A 274 1.74 5.17 18.13
CA ILE A 274 1.13 5.11 19.49
C ILE A 274 1.77 4.06 20.40
N ILE A 275 2.53 3.12 19.85
CA ILE A 275 3.20 2.04 20.61
C ILE A 275 4.06 2.60 21.77
N PRO A 276 4.98 3.57 21.57
CA PRO A 276 5.75 4.14 22.68
C PRO A 276 4.87 4.81 23.74
N LEU A 277 3.76 5.44 23.35
CA LEU A 277 2.85 6.14 24.26
C LEU A 277 2.11 5.16 25.17
N ILE A 278 1.59 4.06 24.59
CA ILE A 278 0.97 2.97 25.36
C ILE A 278 1.98 2.36 26.32
N ARG A 279 3.21 2.05 25.86
CA ARG A 279 4.26 1.45 26.71
C ARG A 279 4.70 2.37 27.86
N GLY A 280 4.71 3.68 27.62
CA GLY A 280 5.07 4.67 28.64
C GLY A 280 4.00 4.81 29.72
N LYS A 281 2.72 4.95 29.31
CA LYS A 281 1.62 5.24 30.24
C LYS A 281 0.96 3.99 30.85
N TYR A 282 0.90 2.90 30.09
CA TYR A 282 0.24 1.66 30.46
C TYR A 282 1.20 0.45 30.33
N PRO A 283 2.25 0.36 31.16
CA PRO A 283 3.31 -0.66 31.01
C PRO A 283 2.83 -2.11 31.25
N HIS A 284 1.65 -2.29 31.85
CA HIS A 284 1.01 -3.61 32.03
C HIS A 284 0.37 -4.12 30.74
N ILE A 285 -0.07 -3.21 29.86
CA ILE A 285 -0.67 -3.55 28.57
C ILE A 285 0.39 -4.13 27.65
N LYS A 286 0.11 -5.28 27.09
CA LYS A 286 0.96 -5.91 26.10
C LYS A 286 0.62 -5.39 24.71
N VAL A 287 1.64 -5.07 23.92
CA VAL A 287 1.45 -4.44 22.61
C VAL A 287 1.91 -5.38 21.50
N ILE A 288 1.04 -5.60 20.53
CA ILE A 288 1.32 -6.36 19.32
C ILE A 288 1.24 -5.40 18.13
N TRP A 289 2.26 -5.38 17.29
CA TRP A 289 2.18 -4.71 16.00
C TRP A 289 1.89 -5.73 14.89
N ARG A 290 0.82 -5.53 14.13
CA ARG A 290 0.40 -6.43 13.04
C ARG A 290 0.62 -5.74 11.69
N CYS A 291 1.56 -6.26 10.91
CA CYS A 291 1.84 -5.75 9.57
C CYS A 291 1.13 -6.58 8.49
N HIS A 292 0.34 -5.91 7.64
CA HIS A 292 -0.40 -6.50 6.52
C HIS A 292 0.25 -6.23 5.16
N ILE A 293 1.26 -5.37 5.10
CA ILE A 293 1.93 -4.98 3.86
C ILE A 293 3.19 -5.81 3.60
N ASP A 294 3.64 -5.77 2.34
CA ASP A 294 4.92 -6.33 1.94
C ASP A 294 6.05 -5.46 2.49
N LEU A 295 6.90 -6.07 3.30
CA LEU A 295 8.09 -5.48 3.89
C LEU A 295 9.35 -6.22 3.45
N SER A 296 9.37 -6.91 2.31
CA SER A 296 10.58 -7.63 1.87
C SER A 296 11.70 -6.66 1.46
N SER A 297 11.34 -5.52 0.87
CA SER A 297 12.26 -4.57 0.25
C SER A 297 11.91 -3.10 0.53
N PRO A 298 11.76 -2.68 1.79
CA PRO A 298 11.34 -1.31 2.11
C PRO A 298 12.41 -0.28 1.78
N ASP A 299 11.97 0.96 1.57
CA ASP A 299 12.84 2.13 1.64
C ASP A 299 13.51 2.19 3.02
N ARG A 300 14.84 2.37 3.00
CA ARG A 300 15.67 2.27 4.21
C ARG A 300 15.36 3.38 5.22
N GLU A 301 15.08 4.60 4.76
CA GLU A 301 14.81 5.73 5.65
C GLU A 301 13.44 5.58 6.30
N VAL A 302 12.45 5.18 5.51
CA VAL A 302 11.08 4.92 6.00
C VAL A 302 11.06 3.75 6.98
N TRP A 303 11.75 2.65 6.67
CA TRP A 303 11.86 1.52 7.60
C TRP A 303 12.57 1.90 8.88
N LYS A 304 13.71 2.61 8.80
CA LYS A 304 14.45 3.06 9.99
C LYS A 304 13.54 3.85 10.93
N PHE A 305 12.74 4.76 10.39
CA PHE A 305 11.79 5.54 11.16
C PHE A 305 10.69 4.69 11.82
N ILE A 306 10.00 3.83 11.06
CA ILE A 306 8.93 2.99 11.62
C ILE A 306 9.45 1.95 12.61
N ARG A 307 10.66 1.43 12.36
CA ARG A 307 11.34 0.46 13.24
C ARG A 307 11.47 0.97 14.67
N GLU A 308 11.76 2.25 14.86
CA GLU A 308 11.91 2.88 16.18
C GLU A 308 10.68 2.64 17.07
N PHE A 309 9.49 2.63 16.49
CA PHE A 309 8.25 2.37 17.22
C PHE A 309 7.97 0.88 17.38
N VAL A 310 8.07 0.11 16.30
CA VAL A 310 7.62 -1.30 16.31
C VAL A 310 8.56 -2.22 17.08
N CYS A 311 9.84 -1.82 17.26
CA CYS A 311 10.77 -2.52 18.14
C CYS A 311 10.32 -2.49 19.62
N LEU A 312 9.45 -1.57 20.01
CA LEU A 312 8.92 -1.48 21.38
C LEU A 312 7.72 -2.40 21.63
N ALA A 313 7.14 -3.01 20.59
CA ALA A 313 6.09 -4.01 20.75
C ALA A 313 6.60 -5.29 21.43
N ASP A 314 5.73 -6.00 22.14
CA ASP A 314 6.01 -7.32 22.72
C ASP A 314 6.09 -8.40 21.62
N ARG A 315 5.26 -8.27 20.57
CA ARG A 315 5.30 -9.11 19.37
C ARG A 315 5.06 -8.29 18.10
N VAL A 316 5.67 -8.74 17.01
CA VAL A 316 5.46 -8.21 15.67
C VAL A 316 5.00 -9.34 14.76
N ILE A 317 3.86 -9.16 14.09
CA ILE A 317 3.23 -10.21 13.30
C ILE A 317 3.26 -9.87 11.81
N PHE A 318 3.83 -10.75 11.00
CA PHE A 318 3.88 -10.65 9.54
C PHE A 318 3.02 -11.73 8.86
N HIS A 319 2.70 -11.53 7.58
CA HIS A 319 2.00 -12.57 6.80
C HIS A 319 2.89 -13.76 6.43
N MET A 320 4.18 -13.51 6.22
CA MET A 320 5.16 -14.50 5.75
C MET A 320 6.57 -14.13 6.19
N GLU A 321 7.47 -15.11 6.20
CA GLU A 321 8.86 -14.95 6.65
C GLU A 321 9.63 -13.94 5.79
N GLU A 322 9.32 -13.87 4.49
CA GLU A 322 10.01 -12.99 3.55
C GLU A 322 9.69 -11.51 3.77
N PHE A 323 8.62 -11.18 4.50
CA PHE A 323 8.28 -9.81 4.87
C PHE A 323 9.02 -9.38 6.15
N VAL A 324 9.72 -10.28 6.81
CA VAL A 324 10.45 -9.99 8.05
C VAL A 324 11.73 -9.24 7.73
N GLN A 325 11.92 -8.10 8.39
CA GLN A 325 13.17 -7.35 8.35
C GLN A 325 14.21 -7.95 9.29
N LYS A 326 15.44 -8.14 8.79
CA LYS A 326 16.53 -8.85 9.48
C LYS A 326 17.01 -8.17 10.76
N ASP A 327 16.71 -6.89 10.93
CA ASP A 327 17.12 -6.07 12.07
C ASP A 327 16.05 -5.99 13.16
N LEU A 328 14.98 -6.79 13.05
CA LEU A 328 14.03 -7.07 14.13
C LEU A 328 14.48 -8.25 14.99
N PRO A 329 14.28 -8.21 16.32
CA PRO A 329 14.61 -9.34 17.18
C PRO A 329 13.75 -10.58 16.88
N CYS A 330 14.39 -11.72 16.67
CA CYS A 330 13.74 -12.97 16.23
C CYS A 330 12.66 -13.47 17.19
N GLU A 331 12.84 -13.27 18.49
CA GLU A 331 11.93 -13.69 19.56
C GLU A 331 10.62 -12.90 19.60
N LYS A 332 10.58 -11.73 18.93
CA LYS A 332 9.37 -10.92 18.80
C LYS A 332 8.53 -11.30 17.59
N ILE A 333 9.10 -12.01 16.62
CA ILE A 333 8.50 -12.22 15.31
C ILE A 333 7.50 -13.38 15.36
N VAL A 334 6.31 -13.15 14.82
CA VAL A 334 5.26 -14.16 14.63
C VAL A 334 4.84 -14.18 13.17
N ILE A 335 4.82 -15.36 12.56
CA ILE A 335 4.31 -15.53 11.20
C ILE A 335 2.86 -15.97 11.26
N MET A 336 1.98 -15.16 10.67
CA MET A 336 0.55 -15.38 10.66
C MET A 336 0.00 -15.05 9.25
N PRO A 337 -0.16 -16.06 8.40
CA PRO A 337 -0.80 -15.93 7.09
C PRO A 337 -2.17 -15.27 7.17
N ALA A 338 -2.60 -14.61 6.09
CA ALA A 338 -3.98 -14.14 5.98
C ALA A 338 -4.93 -15.35 5.86
N SER A 339 -6.22 -15.08 6.03
CA SER A 339 -7.25 -16.13 6.08
C SER A 339 -8.55 -15.67 5.45
N ILE A 340 -9.34 -16.62 4.97
CA ILE A 340 -10.70 -16.38 4.50
C ILE A 340 -11.73 -16.77 5.56
N ASN A 341 -12.87 -16.07 5.59
CA ASN A 341 -14.03 -16.49 6.35
C ASN A 341 -14.88 -17.44 5.47
N PRO A 342 -15.06 -18.72 5.85
CA PRO A 342 -15.84 -19.66 5.03
C PRO A 342 -17.33 -19.32 4.98
N LEU A 343 -17.84 -18.49 5.89
CA LEU A 343 -19.24 -18.08 5.97
C LEU A 343 -19.51 -16.70 5.34
N SER A 344 -18.48 -15.97 4.89
CA SER A 344 -18.69 -14.67 4.25
C SER A 344 -19.36 -14.84 2.89
N PRO A 345 -20.06 -13.81 2.36
CA PRO A 345 -20.69 -13.88 1.04
C PRO A 345 -19.73 -14.25 -0.08
N LYS A 346 -18.44 -13.91 0.05
CA LYS A 346 -17.37 -14.26 -0.89
C LYS A 346 -17.06 -15.78 -0.93
N ASN A 347 -17.36 -16.52 0.13
CA ASN A 347 -16.90 -17.91 0.29
C ASN A 347 -17.97 -18.93 0.66
N ARG A 348 -19.10 -18.50 1.22
CA ARG A 348 -20.21 -19.38 1.60
C ARG A 348 -20.72 -20.17 0.40
N GLU A 349 -21.32 -21.32 0.67
CA GLU A 349 -22.10 -22.05 -0.34
C GLU A 349 -23.21 -21.14 -0.87
N ILE A 350 -23.42 -21.14 -2.19
CA ILE A 350 -24.46 -20.35 -2.85
C ILE A 350 -25.30 -21.25 -3.77
N PRO A 351 -26.59 -20.94 -3.98
CA PRO A 351 -27.44 -21.70 -4.87
C PRO A 351 -26.92 -21.70 -6.31
N GLN A 352 -27.11 -22.81 -7.04
CA GLN A 352 -26.77 -22.90 -8.47
C GLN A 352 -27.48 -21.85 -9.31
N GLU A 353 -28.69 -21.48 -8.93
CA GLU A 353 -29.46 -20.43 -9.61
C GLU A 353 -28.78 -19.06 -9.55
N LEU A 354 -28.09 -18.73 -8.45
CA LEU A 354 -27.31 -17.49 -8.37
C LEU A 354 -26.10 -17.56 -9.30
N ILE A 355 -25.43 -18.72 -9.38
CA ILE A 355 -24.30 -18.93 -10.29
C ILE A 355 -24.76 -18.72 -11.73
N ARG A 356 -25.85 -19.37 -12.14
CA ARG A 356 -26.45 -19.25 -13.48
C ARG A 356 -26.77 -17.80 -13.83
N LYS A 357 -27.45 -17.07 -12.93
CA LYS A 357 -27.78 -15.65 -13.14
C LYS A 357 -26.55 -14.76 -13.32
N VAL A 358 -25.48 -15.02 -12.57
CA VAL A 358 -24.22 -14.27 -12.73
C VAL A 358 -23.57 -14.57 -14.08
N LEU A 359 -23.54 -15.84 -14.52
CA LEU A 359 -23.02 -16.20 -15.83
C LEU A 359 -23.83 -15.56 -16.97
N GLU A 360 -25.16 -15.57 -16.86
CA GLU A 360 -26.06 -14.92 -17.83
C GLU A 360 -25.86 -13.41 -17.89
N ARG A 361 -25.75 -12.74 -16.72
CA ARG A 361 -25.49 -11.30 -16.63
C ARG A 361 -24.23 -10.90 -17.41
N TYR A 362 -23.20 -11.72 -17.37
CA TYR A 362 -21.92 -11.46 -18.02
C TYR A 362 -21.75 -12.17 -19.37
N GLN A 363 -22.82 -12.79 -19.89
CA GLN A 363 -22.84 -13.48 -21.19
C GLN A 363 -21.73 -14.56 -21.30
N ILE A 364 -21.49 -15.27 -20.20
CA ILE A 364 -20.53 -16.38 -20.14
C ILE A 364 -21.29 -17.66 -20.46
N ASN A 365 -20.74 -18.53 -21.31
CA ASN A 365 -21.40 -19.76 -21.69
C ASN A 365 -21.20 -20.83 -20.59
N PRO A 366 -22.27 -21.26 -19.88
CA PRO A 366 -22.13 -22.22 -18.80
C PRO A 366 -21.77 -23.64 -19.27
N TYR A 367 -21.90 -23.93 -20.58
CA TYR A 367 -21.60 -25.24 -21.16
C TYR A 367 -20.16 -25.38 -21.64
N LYS A 368 -19.40 -24.29 -21.68
CA LYS A 368 -17.97 -24.32 -21.99
C LYS A 368 -17.14 -24.24 -20.70
N PRO A 369 -16.03 -24.99 -20.59
CA PRO A 369 -15.15 -24.88 -19.43
C PRO A 369 -14.57 -23.47 -19.27
N ILE A 370 -14.61 -22.96 -18.04
CA ILE A 370 -14.15 -21.61 -17.70
C ILE A 370 -12.78 -21.66 -17.03
N ILE A 371 -11.81 -20.97 -17.60
CA ILE A 371 -10.56 -20.57 -16.96
C ILE A 371 -10.78 -19.19 -16.36
N LEU A 372 -10.66 -19.05 -15.04
CA LEU A 372 -10.88 -17.78 -14.35
C LEU A 372 -9.58 -17.19 -13.82
N GLN A 373 -9.39 -15.88 -13.99
CA GLN A 373 -8.51 -15.08 -13.13
C GLN A 373 -9.32 -13.92 -12.53
N ALA A 374 -9.45 -13.92 -11.20
CA ALA A 374 -10.11 -12.85 -10.45
C ALA A 374 -9.05 -12.00 -9.75
N SER A 375 -8.77 -10.81 -10.26
CA SER A 375 -7.76 -9.90 -9.69
C SER A 375 -7.95 -8.48 -10.18
N ARG A 376 -7.49 -7.49 -9.39
CA ARG A 376 -7.42 -6.09 -9.84
C ARG A 376 -6.65 -5.99 -11.16
N PHE A 377 -7.13 -5.19 -12.10
CA PHE A 377 -6.38 -4.85 -13.31
C PHE A 377 -5.20 -3.97 -12.93
N ASP A 378 -4.02 -4.58 -12.95
CA ASP A 378 -2.77 -4.00 -12.49
C ASP A 378 -1.64 -4.70 -13.27
N PRO A 379 -0.56 -3.99 -13.65
CA PRO A 379 0.47 -4.54 -14.54
C PRO A 379 1.16 -5.79 -13.98
N PHE A 380 1.17 -5.96 -12.67
CA PHE A 380 1.83 -7.06 -11.98
C PHE A 380 0.93 -8.26 -11.74
N LYS A 381 -0.37 -8.18 -12.04
CA LYS A 381 -1.34 -9.27 -11.80
C LYS A 381 -1.41 -10.29 -12.92
N GLY A 382 -0.71 -10.07 -14.02
CA GLY A 382 -0.46 -11.10 -15.04
C GLY A 382 -1.66 -11.44 -15.93
N GLN A 383 -2.64 -10.55 -16.05
CA GLN A 383 -3.80 -10.75 -16.95
C GLN A 383 -3.35 -10.98 -18.40
N GLU A 384 -2.33 -10.26 -18.86
CA GLU A 384 -1.77 -10.46 -20.20
C GLU A 384 -1.16 -11.86 -20.36
N ASN A 385 -0.46 -12.36 -19.33
CA ASN A 385 0.06 -13.72 -19.33
C ASN A 385 -1.09 -14.73 -19.42
N ALA A 386 -2.18 -14.52 -18.70
CA ALA A 386 -3.37 -15.37 -18.78
C ALA A 386 -3.97 -15.38 -20.19
N MET A 387 -4.12 -14.23 -20.85
CA MET A 387 -4.61 -14.15 -22.23
C MET A 387 -3.71 -14.90 -23.23
N ARG A 388 -2.38 -14.70 -23.12
CA ARG A 388 -1.40 -15.37 -24.00
C ARG A 388 -1.38 -16.89 -23.81
N VAL A 389 -1.47 -17.35 -22.56
CA VAL A 389 -1.56 -18.78 -22.25
C VAL A 389 -2.88 -19.35 -22.77
N PHE A 390 -3.98 -18.64 -22.53
CA PHE A 390 -5.30 -19.04 -23.01
C PHE A 390 -5.35 -19.21 -24.54
N GLU A 391 -4.78 -18.28 -25.31
CA GLU A 391 -4.80 -18.36 -26.77
C GLU A 391 -4.23 -19.68 -27.28
N LYS A 392 -3.12 -20.14 -26.69
CA LYS A 392 -2.50 -21.42 -27.03
C LYS A 392 -3.24 -22.64 -26.50
N VAL A 393 -3.92 -22.53 -25.34
CA VAL A 393 -4.74 -23.63 -24.79
C VAL A 393 -6.01 -23.80 -25.63
N ARG A 394 -6.57 -22.69 -26.12
CA ARG A 394 -7.82 -22.65 -26.87
C ARG A 394 -7.74 -23.31 -28.24
N GLU A 395 -6.53 -23.45 -28.79
CA GLU A 395 -6.23 -24.24 -29.98
C GLU A 395 -6.48 -25.74 -29.77
N ASP A 396 -6.22 -26.22 -28.56
CA ASP A 396 -6.32 -27.64 -28.18
C ASP A 396 -7.69 -27.97 -27.53
N ILE A 397 -8.26 -27.03 -26.77
CA ILE A 397 -9.46 -27.22 -25.94
C ILE A 397 -10.50 -26.11 -26.18
N ASP A 398 -11.75 -26.47 -26.48
CA ASP A 398 -12.87 -25.50 -26.53
C ASP A 398 -13.23 -25.02 -25.12
N CYS A 399 -12.70 -23.87 -24.73
CA CYS A 399 -12.84 -23.27 -23.39
C CYS A 399 -12.94 -21.74 -23.47
N GLN A 400 -13.20 -21.09 -22.33
CA GLN A 400 -13.33 -19.64 -22.23
C GLN A 400 -12.43 -19.08 -21.13
N LEU A 401 -11.88 -17.88 -21.33
CA LEU A 401 -11.14 -17.13 -20.32
C LEU A 401 -12.02 -16.04 -19.74
N VAL A 402 -12.12 -16.00 -18.41
CA VAL A 402 -12.79 -14.93 -17.68
C VAL A 402 -11.77 -14.17 -16.85
N LEU A 403 -11.61 -12.87 -17.13
CA LEU A 403 -10.81 -11.94 -16.35
C LEU A 403 -11.74 -10.99 -15.62
N ALA A 404 -11.92 -11.19 -14.31
CA ALA A 404 -12.91 -10.46 -13.51
C ALA A 404 -12.25 -9.56 -12.46
N SER A 405 -12.69 -8.30 -12.40
CA SER A 405 -12.20 -7.32 -11.42
C SER A 405 -13.31 -6.42 -10.93
N ASN A 406 -13.23 -6.06 -9.64
CA ASN A 406 -13.90 -4.89 -9.11
C ASN A 406 -13.00 -3.66 -9.33
N PHE A 407 -13.59 -2.49 -9.55
CA PHE A 407 -12.89 -1.22 -9.67
C PHE A 407 -13.40 -0.29 -8.57
N PRO A 408 -12.65 -0.12 -7.47
CA PRO A 408 -12.94 0.91 -6.49
C PRO A 408 -13.08 2.27 -7.19
N ARG A 409 -13.95 3.14 -6.67
CA ARG A 409 -14.26 4.43 -7.31
C ARG A 409 -13.04 5.35 -7.49
N ASP A 410 -12.00 5.12 -6.69
CA ASP A 410 -10.74 5.85 -6.65
C ASP A 410 -9.59 5.19 -7.45
N ASP A 411 -9.84 4.08 -8.15
CA ASP A 411 -8.83 3.35 -8.95
C ASP A 411 -8.84 3.75 -10.44
N ALA A 412 -8.42 4.98 -10.73
CA ALA A 412 -8.34 5.50 -12.09
C ALA A 412 -7.32 4.73 -12.97
N GLU A 413 -6.24 4.23 -12.35
CA GLU A 413 -5.20 3.45 -13.04
C GLU A 413 -5.75 2.08 -13.47
N GLY A 414 -6.43 1.36 -12.58
CA GLY A 414 -7.05 0.09 -12.92
C GLY A 414 -8.04 0.21 -14.08
N LEU A 415 -8.87 1.27 -14.10
CA LEU A 415 -9.81 1.50 -15.19
C LEU A 415 -9.11 1.76 -16.53
N PHE A 416 -8.02 2.54 -16.54
CA PHE A 416 -7.21 2.75 -17.74
C PHE A 416 -6.62 1.42 -18.26
N ILE A 417 -6.07 0.61 -17.36
CA ILE A 417 -5.53 -0.71 -17.70
C ILE A 417 -6.62 -1.62 -18.28
N PHE A 418 -7.82 -1.62 -17.70
CA PHE A 418 -8.95 -2.40 -18.22
C PHE A 418 -9.33 -2.02 -19.66
N GLU A 419 -9.41 -0.73 -19.97
CA GLU A 419 -9.69 -0.27 -21.34
C GLU A 419 -8.55 -0.61 -22.32
N MET A 420 -7.30 -0.56 -21.85
CA MET A 420 -6.15 -1.06 -22.61
C MET A 420 -6.30 -2.57 -22.91
N PHE A 421 -6.72 -3.37 -21.92
CA PHE A 421 -6.95 -4.81 -22.12
C PHE A 421 -8.10 -5.11 -23.10
N LYS A 422 -9.15 -4.29 -23.15
CA LYS A 422 -10.18 -4.40 -24.19
C LYS A 422 -9.60 -4.19 -25.59
N SER A 423 -8.76 -3.17 -25.75
CA SER A 423 -8.09 -2.89 -27.02
C SER A 423 -7.09 -3.98 -27.41
N LEU A 424 -6.44 -4.60 -26.41
CA LEU A 424 -5.53 -5.71 -26.60
C LEU A 424 -6.27 -7.00 -27.00
N ARG A 425 -7.44 -7.29 -26.39
CA ARG A 425 -8.29 -8.44 -26.71
C ARG A 425 -8.62 -8.54 -28.18
N GLU A 426 -8.85 -7.42 -28.87
CA GLU A 426 -9.19 -7.42 -30.30
C GLU A 426 -8.11 -8.02 -31.21
N ARG A 427 -6.87 -8.17 -30.70
CA ARG A 427 -5.74 -8.76 -31.45
C ARG A 427 -5.67 -10.28 -31.32
N TYR A 428 -6.45 -10.88 -30.43
CA TYR A 428 -6.41 -12.32 -30.17
C TYR A 428 -7.31 -13.08 -31.13
N LYS A 429 -6.86 -14.26 -31.58
CA LYS A 429 -7.60 -15.13 -32.51
C LYS A 429 -8.96 -15.55 -31.96
N PHE A 430 -9.02 -15.86 -30.66
CA PHE A 430 -10.21 -16.35 -29.96
C PHE A 430 -10.84 -15.27 -29.06
N LYS A 431 -10.86 -14.01 -29.52
CA LYS A 431 -11.34 -12.88 -28.71
C LYS A 431 -12.76 -13.06 -28.17
N GLU A 432 -13.65 -13.75 -28.86
CA GLU A 432 -15.04 -13.97 -28.40
C GLU A 432 -15.13 -14.88 -27.17
N ASP A 433 -14.14 -15.75 -26.95
CA ASP A 433 -14.05 -16.59 -25.75
C ASP A 433 -13.20 -15.94 -24.63
N ILE A 434 -12.78 -14.68 -24.78
CA ILE A 434 -12.11 -13.89 -23.73
C ILE A 434 -13.08 -12.86 -23.15
N HIS A 435 -13.53 -13.08 -21.92
CA HIS A 435 -14.46 -12.21 -21.21
C HIS A 435 -13.71 -11.27 -20.24
N LEU A 436 -13.72 -9.98 -20.53
CA LEU A 436 -13.22 -8.93 -19.63
C LEU A 436 -14.37 -8.38 -18.79
N ILE A 437 -14.46 -8.78 -17.53
CA ILE A 437 -15.59 -8.47 -16.65
C ILE A 437 -15.26 -7.35 -15.69
N ARG A 438 -16.05 -6.27 -15.80
CA ARG A 438 -16.15 -5.22 -14.80
C ARG A 438 -17.26 -5.55 -13.81
N LEU A 439 -16.89 -5.86 -12.58
CA LEU A 439 -17.84 -6.03 -11.49
C LEU A 439 -18.26 -4.64 -11.00
N GLU A 440 -19.49 -4.24 -11.33
CA GLU A 440 -20.03 -2.91 -10.98
C GLU A 440 -20.70 -2.86 -9.62
N SER A 441 -21.09 -4.03 -9.10
CA SER A 441 -21.72 -4.18 -7.80
C SER A 441 -20.74 -3.85 -6.68
N GLU A 442 -21.22 -3.33 -5.55
CA GLU A 442 -20.43 -3.01 -4.36
C GLU A 442 -20.83 -3.91 -3.17
N GLY A 443 -19.99 -3.99 -2.14
CA GLY A 443 -20.30 -4.71 -0.90
C GLY A 443 -20.59 -6.21 -1.07
N GLU A 444 -21.65 -6.69 -0.42
CA GLU A 444 -22.05 -8.10 -0.44
C GLU A 444 -22.41 -8.61 -1.84
N GLU A 445 -23.04 -7.80 -2.68
CA GLU A 445 -23.40 -8.18 -4.06
C GLU A 445 -22.15 -8.48 -4.89
N ASN A 446 -21.13 -7.62 -4.81
CA ASN A 446 -19.82 -7.88 -5.43
C ASN A 446 -19.19 -9.18 -4.93
N ALA A 447 -19.31 -9.43 -3.62
CA ALA A 447 -18.77 -10.62 -3.01
C ALA A 447 -19.41 -11.90 -3.56
N LEU A 448 -20.73 -11.87 -3.77
CA LEU A 448 -21.47 -12.98 -4.35
C LEU A 448 -21.17 -13.20 -5.83
N GLU A 449 -20.95 -12.15 -6.62
CA GLU A 449 -20.56 -12.27 -8.02
C GLU A 449 -19.19 -12.96 -8.16
N VAL A 450 -18.19 -12.54 -7.39
CA VAL A 450 -16.88 -13.21 -7.38
C VAL A 450 -17.00 -14.66 -6.92
N ASN A 451 -17.83 -14.93 -5.90
CA ASN A 451 -18.09 -16.29 -5.42
C ASN A 451 -18.69 -17.16 -6.54
N ALA A 452 -19.69 -16.65 -7.26
CA ALA A 452 -20.32 -17.32 -8.38
C ALA A 452 -19.35 -17.63 -9.51
N LEU A 453 -18.55 -16.65 -9.94
CA LEU A 453 -17.54 -16.85 -10.99
C LEU A 453 -16.51 -17.91 -10.58
N GLN A 454 -15.98 -17.84 -9.36
CA GLN A 454 -15.03 -18.84 -8.85
C GLN A 454 -15.65 -20.24 -8.75
N ARG A 455 -16.94 -20.36 -8.40
CA ARG A 455 -17.64 -21.66 -8.35
C ARG A 455 -17.95 -22.21 -9.74
N ALA A 456 -18.23 -21.35 -10.71
CA ALA A 456 -18.44 -21.73 -12.11
C ALA A 456 -17.14 -22.15 -12.82
N ALA A 457 -15.99 -21.61 -12.40
CA ALA A 457 -14.70 -21.93 -12.99
C ALA A 457 -14.40 -23.44 -12.99
N TYR A 458 -13.86 -23.96 -14.09
CA TYR A 458 -13.27 -25.29 -14.14
C TYR A 458 -11.94 -25.30 -13.37
N LEU A 459 -11.09 -24.31 -13.66
CA LEU A 459 -9.83 -24.04 -12.95
C LEU A 459 -9.60 -22.54 -12.82
N VAL A 460 -8.74 -22.16 -11.88
CA VAL A 460 -8.36 -20.76 -11.65
C VAL A 460 -6.88 -20.58 -11.95
N VAL A 461 -6.55 -19.51 -12.65
CA VAL A 461 -5.16 -19.08 -12.88
C VAL A 461 -4.88 -17.78 -12.14
N HIS A 462 -3.66 -17.62 -11.63
CA HIS A 462 -3.19 -16.37 -11.03
C HIS A 462 -1.72 -16.15 -11.37
N LEU A 463 -1.46 -15.61 -12.55
CA LEU A 463 -0.10 -15.55 -13.14
C LEU A 463 0.63 -14.23 -12.83
N ALA A 464 0.52 -13.77 -11.58
CA ALA A 464 1.06 -12.50 -11.10
C ALA A 464 2.60 -12.50 -11.01
N GLN A 465 3.25 -11.40 -11.38
CA GLN A 465 4.68 -11.19 -11.14
C GLN A 465 4.95 -10.85 -9.67
N LYS A 466 4.03 -10.12 -9.04
CA LYS A 466 4.09 -9.74 -7.64
C LYS A 466 2.75 -9.93 -6.96
N GLU A 467 2.77 -10.52 -5.79
CA GLU A 467 1.59 -10.69 -4.96
C GLU A 467 1.96 -10.50 -3.49
N GLY A 468 1.00 -9.96 -2.72
CA GLY A 468 1.09 -9.95 -1.26
C GLY A 468 0.80 -11.36 -0.74
N PHE A 469 -0.31 -11.56 -0.04
CA PHE A 469 -0.74 -12.93 0.28
C PHE A 469 -1.43 -13.61 -0.90
N GLY A 470 -2.35 -12.92 -1.59
CA GLY A 470 -3.13 -13.48 -2.71
C GLY A 470 -4.37 -14.26 -2.26
N LEU A 471 -5.29 -13.63 -1.50
CA LEU A 471 -6.49 -14.30 -0.96
C LEU A 471 -7.37 -14.95 -2.05
N VAL A 472 -7.39 -14.41 -3.26
CA VAL A 472 -8.13 -14.97 -4.41
C VAL A 472 -7.71 -16.42 -4.73
N VAL A 473 -6.45 -16.78 -4.48
CA VAL A 473 -5.96 -18.17 -4.57
C VAL A 473 -6.59 -19.02 -3.47
N THR A 474 -6.59 -18.54 -2.22
CA THR A 474 -7.20 -19.25 -1.06
C THR A 474 -8.70 -19.46 -1.28
N GLU A 475 -9.39 -18.45 -1.80
CA GLU A 475 -10.82 -18.48 -2.10
C GLU A 475 -11.17 -19.54 -3.17
N ALA A 476 -10.36 -19.63 -4.24
CA ALA A 476 -10.50 -20.64 -5.28
C ALA A 476 -10.23 -22.05 -4.74
N MET A 477 -9.14 -22.21 -3.98
CA MET A 477 -8.79 -23.47 -3.32
C MET A 477 -9.91 -23.95 -2.38
N TRP A 478 -10.53 -23.03 -1.61
CA TRP A 478 -11.66 -23.34 -0.74
C TRP A 478 -12.87 -23.90 -1.50
N LYS A 479 -13.10 -23.40 -2.71
CA LYS A 479 -14.18 -23.81 -3.61
C LYS A 479 -13.84 -25.07 -4.43
N LYS A 480 -12.80 -25.80 -4.02
CA LYS A 480 -12.28 -27.03 -4.66
C LYS A 480 -11.86 -26.81 -6.12
N LYS A 481 -11.37 -25.62 -6.46
CA LYS A 481 -10.88 -25.34 -7.81
C LYS A 481 -9.38 -25.64 -7.88
N PRO A 482 -8.91 -26.40 -8.89
CA PRO A 482 -7.50 -26.45 -9.19
C PRO A 482 -6.99 -25.03 -9.46
N VAL A 483 -5.87 -24.67 -8.82
CA VAL A 483 -5.23 -23.39 -9.04
C VAL A 483 -3.87 -23.59 -9.69
N ILE A 484 -3.60 -22.82 -10.74
CA ILE A 484 -2.27 -22.70 -11.36
C ILE A 484 -1.82 -21.26 -11.14
N ALA A 485 -0.75 -21.07 -10.41
CA ALA A 485 -0.30 -19.73 -10.05
C ALA A 485 1.21 -19.61 -10.18
N THR A 486 1.67 -18.40 -10.45
CA THR A 486 3.10 -18.10 -10.44
C THR A 486 3.66 -18.18 -9.02
N GLU A 487 4.89 -18.64 -8.89
CA GLU A 487 5.57 -18.72 -7.60
C GLU A 487 6.02 -17.33 -7.13
N CYS A 488 5.10 -16.54 -6.56
CA CYS A 488 5.41 -15.22 -6.01
C CYS A 488 4.67 -14.94 -4.69
N GLY A 489 5.27 -14.10 -3.85
CA GLY A 489 4.64 -13.65 -2.59
C GLY A 489 4.12 -14.81 -1.73
N GLY A 490 2.98 -14.61 -1.10
CA GLY A 490 2.32 -15.59 -0.25
C GLY A 490 1.65 -16.75 -1.00
N ILE A 491 1.64 -16.75 -2.34
CA ILE A 491 1.08 -17.86 -3.13
C ILE A 491 1.83 -19.16 -2.86
N LYS A 492 3.17 -19.09 -2.71
CA LYS A 492 4.00 -20.26 -2.36
C LYS A 492 3.66 -20.87 -1.00
N LEU A 493 3.15 -20.06 -0.07
CA LEU A 493 2.67 -20.56 1.22
C LEU A 493 1.34 -21.26 1.06
N GLN A 494 0.53 -20.89 0.07
CA GLN A 494 -0.80 -21.44 -0.13
C GLN A 494 -0.78 -22.77 -0.88
N ILE A 495 0.01 -22.91 -1.94
CA ILE A 495 -0.02 -24.08 -2.82
C ILE A 495 1.09 -25.10 -2.48
N GLU A 496 0.71 -26.34 -2.19
CA GLU A 496 1.62 -27.50 -2.26
C GLU A 496 1.69 -27.97 -3.71
N ASN A 497 2.80 -27.67 -4.40
CA ASN A 497 2.94 -27.93 -5.84
C ASN A 497 2.66 -29.40 -6.20
N GLY A 498 1.82 -29.64 -7.21
CA GLY A 498 1.41 -30.96 -7.68
C GLY A 498 0.38 -31.69 -6.80
N LYS A 499 0.06 -31.13 -5.63
CA LYS A 499 -0.89 -31.71 -4.68
C LYS A 499 -2.13 -30.86 -4.49
N SER A 500 -1.97 -29.59 -4.09
CA SER A 500 -3.08 -28.67 -3.80
C SER A 500 -3.24 -27.56 -4.85
N GLY A 501 -2.48 -27.65 -5.94
CA GLY A 501 -2.41 -26.71 -7.05
C GLY A 501 -1.08 -26.90 -7.80
N PHE A 502 -0.78 -26.02 -8.75
CA PHE A 502 0.52 -25.97 -9.42
C PHE A 502 1.15 -24.60 -9.28
N LEU A 503 2.42 -24.60 -8.89
CA LEU A 503 3.30 -23.43 -8.98
C LEU A 503 4.04 -23.52 -10.31
N VAL A 504 4.05 -22.42 -11.06
CA VAL A 504 4.67 -22.32 -12.39
C VAL A 504 5.59 -21.10 -12.45
N GLU A 505 6.67 -21.20 -13.22
CA GLU A 505 7.61 -20.07 -13.37
C GLU A 505 7.35 -19.28 -14.66
N ASN A 506 6.77 -19.93 -15.67
CA ASN A 506 6.61 -19.36 -17.00
C ASN A 506 5.30 -19.79 -17.67
N ARG A 507 5.03 -19.19 -18.84
CA ARG A 507 3.80 -19.39 -19.60
C ARG A 507 3.68 -20.79 -20.19
N GLU A 508 4.79 -21.43 -20.55
CA GLU A 508 4.77 -22.77 -21.15
C GLU A 508 4.40 -23.82 -20.10
N GLU A 509 4.95 -23.69 -18.89
CA GLU A 509 4.51 -24.49 -17.74
C GLU A 509 3.05 -24.26 -17.41
N ALA A 510 2.59 -23.00 -17.39
CA ALA A 510 1.18 -22.67 -17.18
C ALA A 510 0.28 -23.38 -18.22
N LYS A 511 0.64 -23.29 -19.52
CA LYS A 511 -0.07 -24.01 -20.60
C LYS A 511 -0.10 -25.52 -20.32
N SER A 512 1.07 -26.11 -20.07
CA SER A 512 1.20 -27.56 -19.83
C SER A 512 0.33 -28.03 -18.67
N LYS A 513 0.31 -27.29 -17.55
CA LYS A 513 -0.52 -27.64 -16.38
C LYS A 513 -2.01 -27.44 -16.64
N ILE A 514 -2.40 -26.43 -17.41
CA ILE A 514 -3.79 -26.24 -17.82
C ILE A 514 -4.25 -27.43 -18.66
N LEU A 515 -3.49 -27.80 -19.69
CA LEU A 515 -3.82 -28.95 -20.56
C LEU A 515 -3.89 -30.25 -19.76
N GLN A 516 -2.90 -30.49 -18.88
CA GLN A 516 -2.88 -31.66 -18.00
C GLN A 516 -4.16 -31.78 -17.15
N LEU A 517 -4.72 -30.66 -16.69
CA LEU A 517 -5.96 -30.66 -15.90
C LEU A 517 -7.22 -30.83 -16.75
N PHE A 518 -7.21 -30.42 -18.02
CA PHE A 518 -8.32 -30.68 -18.95
C PHE A 518 -8.33 -32.14 -19.41
N GLU A 519 -7.16 -32.71 -19.70
CA GLU A 519 -7.01 -34.11 -20.11
C GLU A 519 -7.37 -35.10 -18.98
N ASN A 520 -7.13 -34.72 -17.72
CA ASN A 520 -7.35 -35.59 -16.57
C ASN A 520 -8.27 -34.95 -15.52
N THR A 521 -9.57 -35.13 -15.71
CA THR A 521 -10.64 -34.65 -14.81
C THR A 521 -10.52 -35.22 -13.38
N ASN A 522 -10.04 -36.46 -13.23
CA ASN A 522 -9.79 -37.07 -11.93
C ASN A 522 -8.65 -36.37 -11.17
N LEU A 523 -7.57 -36.01 -11.88
CA LEU A 523 -6.48 -35.23 -11.31
C LEU A 523 -6.96 -33.84 -10.90
N ALA A 524 -7.75 -33.16 -11.73
CA ALA A 524 -8.35 -31.86 -11.41
C ALA A 524 -9.20 -31.96 -10.13
N ARG A 525 -10.11 -32.93 -10.03
CA ARG A 525 -10.92 -33.15 -8.83
C ARG A 525 -10.07 -33.40 -7.59
N ARG A 526 -9.08 -34.29 -7.69
CA ARG A 526 -8.16 -34.61 -6.58
C ARG A 526 -7.42 -33.37 -6.09
N ILE A 527 -6.87 -32.57 -7.01
CA ILE A 527 -6.15 -31.32 -6.66
C ILE A 527 -7.10 -30.35 -5.97
N GLY A 528 -8.32 -30.18 -6.47
CA GLY A 528 -9.33 -29.32 -5.84
C GLY A 528 -9.71 -29.79 -4.42
N GLU A 529 -9.84 -31.09 -4.18
CA GLU A 529 -10.11 -31.65 -2.85
C GLU A 529 -8.95 -31.40 -1.88
N GLU A 530 -7.71 -31.63 -2.31
CA GLU A 530 -6.51 -31.37 -1.50
C GLU A 530 -6.32 -29.86 -1.23
N ALA A 531 -6.64 -29.01 -2.21
CA ALA A 531 -6.68 -27.56 -2.06
C ALA A 531 -7.61 -27.13 -0.93
N ARG A 532 -8.84 -27.64 -0.91
CA ARG A 532 -9.81 -27.31 0.15
C ARG A 532 -9.36 -27.85 1.51
N LYS A 533 -8.81 -29.07 1.58
CA LYS A 533 -8.26 -29.62 2.84
C LYS A 533 -7.14 -28.74 3.41
N ARG A 534 -6.24 -28.26 2.55
CA ARG A 534 -5.16 -27.36 2.94
C ARG A 534 -5.70 -26.03 3.48
N VAL A 535 -6.63 -25.39 2.78
CA VAL A 535 -7.29 -24.16 3.27
C VAL A 535 -7.96 -24.39 4.61
N ARG A 536 -8.69 -25.50 4.77
CA ARG A 536 -9.36 -25.86 6.03
C ARG A 536 -8.39 -25.92 7.21
N LYS A 537 -7.17 -26.41 6.98
CA LYS A 537 -6.14 -26.60 8.00
C LYS A 537 -5.40 -25.30 8.34
N GLU A 538 -5.11 -24.45 7.35
CA GLU A 538 -4.12 -23.37 7.51
C GLU A 538 -4.66 -21.94 7.30
N PHE A 539 -5.76 -21.74 6.58
CA PHE A 539 -6.14 -20.43 6.03
C PHE A 539 -7.61 -20.03 6.29
N LEU A 540 -8.28 -20.68 7.25
CA LEU A 540 -9.59 -20.23 7.75
C LEU A 540 -9.45 -19.26 8.92
N THR A 541 -10.43 -18.37 9.09
CA THR A 541 -10.48 -17.41 10.22
C THR A 541 -10.44 -18.08 11.59
N THR A 542 -10.96 -19.30 11.75
CA THR A 542 -10.82 -20.07 13.00
C THR A 542 -9.37 -20.44 13.29
N LYS A 543 -8.60 -20.81 12.26
CA LYS A 543 -7.16 -21.07 12.39
C LYS A 543 -6.38 -19.78 12.67
N HIS A 544 -6.80 -18.68 12.08
CA HIS A 544 -6.25 -17.36 12.37
C HIS A 544 -6.44 -17.00 13.84
N LEU A 545 -7.66 -17.16 14.38
CA LEU A 545 -7.95 -16.95 15.79
C LEU A 545 -7.12 -17.87 16.69
N GLU A 546 -6.96 -19.15 16.33
CA GLU A 546 -6.07 -20.06 17.08
C GLU A 546 -4.64 -19.49 17.21
N ARG A 547 -4.09 -18.95 16.12
CA ARG A 547 -2.76 -18.34 16.12
C ARG A 547 -2.71 -17.10 17.03
N TYR A 548 -3.75 -16.26 17.03
CA TYR A 548 -3.85 -15.15 17.98
C TYR A 548 -3.90 -15.62 19.43
N LEU A 549 -4.77 -16.58 19.77
CA LEU A 549 -4.89 -17.12 21.12
C LEU A 549 -3.58 -17.76 21.60
N LYS A 550 -2.87 -18.46 20.71
CA LYS A 550 -1.53 -18.97 20.98
C LYS A 550 -0.55 -17.84 21.30
N THR A 551 -0.51 -16.80 20.47
CA THR A 551 0.32 -15.61 20.72
C THR A 551 -0.03 -14.99 22.07
N PHE A 552 -1.29 -14.72 22.36
CA PHE A 552 -1.73 -14.12 23.64
C PHE A 552 -1.25 -14.94 24.83
N LYS A 553 -1.45 -16.26 24.80
CA LYS A 553 -0.95 -17.16 25.84
C LYS A 553 0.57 -17.02 26.03
N GLU A 554 1.33 -16.97 24.96
CA GLU A 554 2.79 -16.84 25.02
C GLU A 554 3.23 -15.48 25.60
N ILE A 555 2.61 -14.37 25.20
CA ILE A 555 3.01 -13.03 25.67
C ILE A 555 2.63 -12.79 27.13
N LEU A 556 1.52 -13.39 27.58
CA LEU A 556 1.06 -13.30 28.97
C LEU A 556 1.86 -14.24 29.89
N SER A 557 2.38 -15.36 29.35
CA SER A 557 3.23 -16.29 30.09
C SER A 557 4.69 -15.82 30.20
N SER A 558 5.14 -14.96 29.28
CA SER A 558 6.45 -14.33 29.40
C SER A 558 6.47 -13.31 30.53
N SER A 559 7.40 -13.46 31.48
CA SER A 559 7.66 -12.46 32.53
C SER A 559 7.71 -11.07 31.92
N PRO A 560 7.15 -10.03 32.59
CA PRO A 560 7.24 -8.67 32.09
C PRO A 560 8.71 -8.39 31.78
N VAL A 561 8.99 -8.03 30.52
CA VAL A 561 10.29 -7.47 30.15
C VAL A 561 10.49 -6.31 31.12
N ARG A 562 11.40 -6.47 32.09
CA ARG A 562 11.84 -5.39 32.95
C ARG A 562 12.43 -4.37 32.00
N ILE A 563 11.64 -3.36 31.66
CA ILE A 563 12.17 -2.11 31.18
C ILE A 563 13.01 -1.63 32.36
N GLU A 564 14.34 -1.72 32.24
CA GLU A 564 15.25 -1.21 33.26
C GLU A 564 14.83 0.23 33.59
N LYS A 565 14.89 0.60 34.88
CA LYS A 565 14.46 1.92 35.37
C LYS A 565 15.02 3.08 34.55
N GLU A 566 16.16 2.87 33.90
CA GLU A 566 16.84 3.80 33.00
C GLU A 566 16.06 4.09 31.70
N ILE A 567 15.35 3.12 31.10
CA ILE A 567 14.49 3.37 29.94
C ILE A 567 13.19 4.06 30.35
N VAL A 568 12.63 3.74 31.52
CA VAL A 568 11.48 4.49 32.08
C VAL A 568 11.88 5.94 32.42
N SER A 569 13.10 6.14 32.91
CA SER A 569 13.70 7.46 33.11
C SER A 569 13.91 8.21 31.80
N LEU A 570 14.37 7.53 30.75
CA LEU A 570 14.52 8.11 29.41
C LEU A 570 13.16 8.48 28.79
N LEU A 571 12.14 7.63 28.98
CA LEU A 571 10.77 7.90 28.53
C LEU A 571 10.14 9.09 29.29
N ARG A 572 10.37 9.20 30.61
CA ARG A 572 9.98 10.40 31.39
C ARG A 572 10.75 11.64 30.97
N PHE A 573 12.06 11.52 30.74
CA PHE A 573 12.90 12.61 30.26
C PHE A 573 12.46 13.12 28.89
N ILE A 574 12.07 12.22 27.98
CA ILE A 574 11.43 12.58 26.70
C ILE A 574 10.08 13.26 26.96
N GLN A 575 9.28 12.78 27.90
CA GLN A 575 7.98 13.36 28.23
C GLN A 575 8.09 14.78 28.85
N GLU A 576 9.12 15.02 29.66
CA GLU A 576 9.37 16.30 30.36
C GLU A 576 10.04 17.35 29.45
N ASN A 577 10.95 16.96 28.55
CA ASN A 577 11.64 17.89 27.64
C ASN A 577 10.88 18.17 26.33
N PHE A 578 9.73 17.54 26.10
CA PHE A 578 8.85 17.85 24.96
C PHE A 578 8.06 19.17 25.15
N ASN A 579 8.13 19.81 26.32
CA ASN A 579 7.33 21.01 26.63
C ASN A 579 8.06 22.36 26.53
N HIS A 580 9.38 22.40 26.32
CA HIS A 580 10.11 23.68 26.24
C HIS A 580 11.18 23.67 25.15
N SER A 581 10.96 24.45 24.09
CA SER A 581 12.04 24.90 23.19
C SER A 581 12.49 26.29 23.65
N PRO A 582 13.76 26.52 24.03
CA PRO A 582 14.29 27.87 24.17
C PRO A 582 14.77 28.41 22.81
N PRO A 583 14.73 29.74 22.59
CA PRO A 583 15.13 30.34 21.33
C PRO A 583 16.65 30.35 21.13
N LEU A 584 17.07 30.18 19.88
CA LEU A 584 18.46 30.21 19.42
C LEU A 584 19.08 31.62 19.53
N SER A 585 19.74 31.93 20.64
CA SER A 585 20.72 33.03 20.67
C SER A 585 21.73 32.87 21.81
N GLY A 586 22.93 32.37 21.51
CA GLY A 586 24.06 32.44 22.44
C GLY A 586 25.11 31.34 22.27
N ILE A 587 26.01 31.45 21.28
CA ILE A 587 27.23 30.62 21.24
C ILE A 587 28.45 31.53 21.10
N PRO A 588 29.34 31.62 22.11
CA PRO A 588 30.60 32.33 21.96
C PRO A 588 31.69 31.48 21.26
N LYS A 589 32.36 32.12 20.31
CA LYS A 589 33.55 31.64 19.59
C LYS A 589 34.78 31.55 20.52
N LYS A 590 35.43 30.39 20.62
CA LYS A 590 36.91 30.19 20.61
C LYS A 590 37.28 28.72 20.91
N MET A 591 37.98 28.06 19.98
CA MET A 591 38.60 26.75 20.19
C MET A 591 40.10 26.87 19.87
N LYS A 592 40.97 26.52 20.82
CA LYS A 592 42.43 26.40 20.63
C LYS A 592 42.82 24.93 20.51
N ILE A 593 43.67 24.63 19.54
CA ILE A 593 44.17 23.29 19.17
C ILE A 593 45.34 22.89 20.07
N ALA A 594 45.36 21.65 20.58
CA ALA A 594 46.53 21.02 21.18
C ALA A 594 46.87 19.70 20.46
N ARG A 595 48.12 19.59 20.00
CA ARG A 595 48.73 18.42 19.32
C ARG A 595 49.11 17.34 20.34
N LEU A 596 48.92 16.06 20.01
CA LEU A 596 49.53 14.92 20.73
C LEU A 596 50.11 13.90 19.73
N LYS A 597 51.42 13.62 19.88
CA LYS A 597 52.15 12.51 19.21
C LYS A 597 51.94 11.22 20.02
N ARG A 598 51.70 10.08 19.36
CA ARG A 598 51.85 8.74 19.95
C ARG A 598 52.50 7.77 18.96
N SER A 599 53.43 6.96 19.47
CA SER A 599 54.03 5.79 18.82
C SER A 599 53.57 4.53 19.54
N TYR A 600 53.49 3.41 18.81
CA TYR A 600 53.07 2.11 19.36
C TYR A 600 53.94 0.98 18.80
N TYR A 601 53.92 -0.16 19.48
CA TYR A 601 54.73 -1.33 19.18
C TYR A 601 53.86 -2.44 18.58
N GLU A 602 54.36 -3.15 17.58
CA GLU A 602 53.71 -4.33 17.00
C GLU A 602 54.54 -5.59 17.25
N ASP A 603 53.85 -6.69 17.56
CA ASP A 603 54.43 -8.02 17.68
C ASP A 603 54.28 -8.74 16.35
N THR A 604 55.40 -9.10 15.71
CA THR A 604 55.39 -9.81 14.42
C THR A 604 55.95 -11.22 14.54
N TYR A 605 55.32 -12.15 13.83
CA TYR A 605 55.69 -13.56 13.80
C TYR A 605 56.50 -13.87 12.54
N ARG A 606 57.74 -14.32 12.69
CA ARG A 606 58.55 -14.85 11.59
C ARG A 606 59.40 -16.02 12.09
N GLY A 607 59.40 -17.12 11.32
CA GLY A 607 60.29 -18.26 11.57
C GLY A 607 60.02 -19.02 12.88
N GLY A 608 58.76 -19.10 13.33
CA GLY A 608 58.38 -19.93 14.46
C GLY A 608 58.36 -19.25 15.84
N SER A 609 58.70 -17.97 15.97
CA SER A 609 58.56 -17.21 17.24
C SER A 609 58.16 -15.74 17.04
N PHE A 610 57.56 -15.12 18.07
CA PHE A 610 57.09 -13.72 18.07
C PHE A 610 58.17 -12.76 18.62
N LYS A 611 58.38 -11.61 17.96
CA LYS A 611 59.20 -10.49 18.45
C LYS A 611 58.46 -9.15 18.37
N ARG A 612 58.67 -8.29 19.38
CA ARG A 612 58.04 -6.95 19.56
C ARG A 612 58.93 -5.83 19.00
N GLU A 613 58.42 -5.00 18.09
CA GLU A 613 59.14 -3.84 17.53
C GLU A 613 58.35 -2.52 17.62
N ARG A 614 59.06 -1.38 17.73
CA ARG A 614 58.48 -0.04 17.90
C ARG A 614 58.29 0.66 16.55
N VAL A 615 57.11 1.24 16.32
CA VAL A 615 56.86 2.07 15.13
C VAL A 615 56.33 3.46 15.53
N SER A 616 56.87 4.51 14.93
CA SER A 616 56.50 5.91 15.19
C SER A 616 56.27 6.68 13.90
N PHE A 617 55.13 7.38 13.79
CA PHE A 617 54.82 8.29 12.66
C PHE A 617 54.78 9.76 13.09
N THR A 618 55.32 10.64 12.25
CA THR A 618 55.14 12.11 12.31
C THR A 618 54.61 12.61 10.97
N SER A 619 53.50 13.35 10.97
CA SER A 619 53.00 14.03 9.77
C SER A 619 53.48 15.49 9.72
N PRO A 620 53.97 15.98 8.56
CA PRO A 620 54.13 17.40 8.28
C PRO A 620 52.99 17.92 7.36
N TRP A 621 52.82 19.25 7.33
CA TRP A 621 52.00 20.04 6.38
C TRP A 621 50.47 20.10 6.53
N LEU A 622 49.94 21.20 7.10
CA LEU A 622 49.45 22.38 6.33
C LEU A 622 48.85 23.44 7.27
N ALA A 623 49.44 24.63 7.22
CA ALA A 623 48.93 25.86 7.80
C ALA A 623 48.40 26.77 6.68
N GLY A 624 47.27 27.43 6.93
CA GLY A 624 46.87 28.67 6.26
C GLY A 624 46.12 28.55 4.92
N ARG A 625 44.84 28.96 4.90
CA ARG A 625 44.25 30.00 4.02
C ARG A 625 42.72 30.07 4.20
N LYS A 626 42.16 31.27 3.98
CA LYS A 626 40.75 31.70 4.15
C LYS A 626 39.86 31.20 2.98
N ILE A 627 38.63 30.73 3.31
CA ILE A 627 37.23 31.05 2.81
C ILE A 627 37.03 31.37 1.28
N PRO A 628 35.89 31.13 0.55
CA PRO A 628 34.58 30.46 0.81
C PRO A 628 34.01 29.52 -0.33
N SER A 629 32.88 28.85 -0.02
CA SER A 629 31.67 28.56 -0.84
C SER A 629 31.68 27.83 -2.21
N PHE A 630 30.75 26.87 -2.33
CA PHE A 630 30.13 26.22 -3.52
C PHE A 630 31.02 25.37 -4.45
N PHE A 631 30.69 24.07 -4.62
CA PHE A 631 30.29 23.45 -5.91
C PHE A 631 29.89 21.97 -5.74
N PHE A 632 28.88 21.55 -6.53
CA PHE A 632 28.29 20.23 -6.64
C PHE A 632 28.93 19.41 -7.79
N PHE A 633 28.70 18.09 -7.76
CA PHE A 633 28.63 17.07 -8.84
C PHE A 633 29.82 16.15 -9.25
N HIS A 634 29.52 14.84 -9.10
CA HIS A 634 29.75 13.67 -9.98
C HIS A 634 31.16 12.98 -10.00
N PRO A 635 31.29 11.72 -10.49
CA PRO A 635 31.79 10.54 -9.79
C PRO A 635 33.02 9.96 -10.52
N SER A 636 33.42 8.74 -10.15
CA SER A 636 33.99 7.68 -11.03
C SER A 636 35.36 7.13 -10.62
N PHE A 637 35.48 5.81 -10.85
CA PHE A 637 36.67 4.94 -10.89
C PHE A 637 37.39 4.69 -9.55
N SER A 638 37.16 3.55 -8.90
CA SER A 638 37.64 2.19 -9.25
C SER A 638 39.15 2.05 -9.17
N ALA A 639 39.61 1.51 -8.06
CA ALA A 639 40.67 0.53 -7.98
C ALA A 639 40.65 0.03 -6.54
N TRP A 640 40.43 -1.27 -6.33
CA TRP A 640 41.32 -2.14 -5.56
C TRP A 640 40.74 -3.56 -5.53
N LYS A 641 41.68 -4.50 -5.54
CA LYS A 641 41.59 -5.87 -6.07
C LYS A 641 40.82 -6.85 -5.18
N LYS A 642 40.37 -7.91 -5.85
CA LYS A 642 39.55 -9.05 -5.40
C LYS A 642 40.21 -10.00 -4.36
N GLU A 643 41.32 -9.63 -3.72
CA GLU A 643 42.11 -10.54 -2.86
C GLU A 643 42.18 -10.13 -1.38
N SER A 644 41.57 -9.01 -0.99
CA SER A 644 41.56 -8.55 0.42
C SER A 644 40.28 -8.89 1.19
N MET A 645 39.32 -9.58 0.56
CA MET A 645 38.01 -9.96 1.15
C MET A 645 37.98 -11.37 1.76
N ALA A 646 39.14 -11.96 2.09
CA ALA A 646 39.22 -13.29 2.70
C ALA A 646 39.84 -13.34 4.11
N TYR A 647 40.36 -12.22 4.65
CA TYR A 647 41.11 -12.25 5.92
C TYR A 647 40.47 -11.50 7.10
N VAL A 648 39.35 -10.80 6.93
CA VAL A 648 38.62 -10.11 8.03
C VAL A 648 37.32 -10.83 8.37
N ARG A 649 37.37 -12.17 8.48
CA ARG A 649 36.22 -12.99 8.92
C ARG A 649 36.40 -13.66 10.27
N ARG A 650 37.52 -13.48 10.96
CA ARG A 650 37.71 -13.98 12.34
C ARG A 650 38.62 -13.03 13.10
N ARG A 651 38.17 -12.62 14.30
CA ARG A 651 38.83 -11.77 15.31
C ARG A 651 38.81 -10.26 15.06
N ILE A 652 37.93 -9.57 15.79
CA ILE A 652 38.24 -8.23 16.31
C ILE A 652 38.05 -8.31 17.82
N GLU A 653 39.19 -8.25 18.52
CA GLU A 653 39.27 -7.90 19.94
C GLU A 653 39.00 -6.39 20.07
N VAL A 654 38.17 -6.04 21.06
CA VAL A 654 37.77 -4.67 21.36
C VAL A 654 38.82 -4.05 22.29
N ILE A 655 39.48 -2.97 21.86
CA ILE A 655 40.33 -2.13 22.70
C ILE A 655 39.47 -0.98 23.25
N PHE A 656 39.37 -0.90 24.58
CA PHE A 656 38.62 0.12 25.32
C PHE A 656 39.36 1.47 25.37
N PHE A 657 38.62 2.58 25.27
CA PHE A 657 39.09 3.91 25.69
C PHE A 657 38.36 4.31 26.99
N ILE A 658 39.13 4.50 28.06
CA ILE A 658 38.68 5.10 29.32
C ILE A 658 39.03 6.60 29.25
N PRO A 659 38.07 7.53 29.45
CA PRO A 659 38.42 8.92 29.76
C PRO A 659 38.93 8.99 31.20
N LYS A 660 40.21 9.38 31.35
CA LYS A 660 40.80 9.81 32.62
C LYS A 660 40.36 11.25 32.89
N PHE A 661 39.45 11.48 33.83
CA PHE A 661 39.38 12.73 34.59
C PHE A 661 38.88 12.43 36.01
N LEU A 662 39.82 12.22 36.92
CA LEU A 662 39.69 12.43 38.36
C LEU A 662 41.09 12.82 38.83
N THR A 663 41.38 14.12 38.83
CA THR A 663 42.42 14.69 39.67
C THR A 663 41.71 15.29 40.87
N VAL A 664 41.70 14.52 41.95
CA VAL A 664 41.33 14.99 43.28
C VAL A 664 42.53 15.77 43.82
N SER A 665 42.33 17.05 44.17
CA SER A 665 43.28 17.77 45.03
C SER A 665 43.05 17.32 46.49
N PRO A 666 44.10 16.97 47.25
CA PRO A 666 43.94 16.49 48.60
C PRO A 666 43.88 17.68 49.57
N GLU A 667 42.69 18.14 49.93
CA GLU A 667 42.52 19.04 51.08
C GLU A 667 41.06 18.98 51.60
N TYR A 668 40.93 18.79 52.92
CA TYR A 668 39.72 18.79 53.76
C TYR A 668 38.94 17.47 53.96
N LEU A 669 39.44 16.69 54.93
CA LEU A 669 38.64 15.96 55.91
C LEU A 669 38.01 16.96 56.91
N ASN A 670 36.69 17.00 57.03
CA ASN A 670 35.95 16.89 58.30
C ASN A 670 34.52 17.47 58.24
N SER A 671 33.65 16.78 59.00
CA SER A 671 32.38 17.23 59.58
C SER A 671 31.11 17.27 58.70
N SER A 672 30.19 16.38 59.08
CA SER A 672 28.74 16.56 59.28
C SER A 672 27.94 17.49 58.35
N SER A 673 26.88 16.87 57.78
CA SER A 673 25.57 17.46 57.48
C SER A 673 25.53 18.74 56.63
N SER A 674 25.15 18.60 55.36
CA SER A 674 24.08 19.38 54.71
C SER A 674 24.01 19.02 53.22
N ALA A 675 22.80 19.09 52.67
CA ALA A 675 22.52 18.87 51.25
C ALA A 675 23.35 19.83 50.38
N ILE A 676 23.90 19.31 49.27
CA ILE A 676 24.42 20.12 48.18
C ILE A 676 23.60 19.74 46.94
N GLU A 677 22.67 20.62 46.56
CA GLU A 677 22.10 20.68 45.23
C GLU A 677 23.21 20.99 44.23
N ILE A 678 23.36 20.14 43.21
CA ILE A 678 24.15 20.45 42.03
C ILE A 678 23.20 20.44 40.85
N SER A 679 22.90 21.65 40.35
CA SER A 679 22.30 21.89 39.04
C SER A 679 23.22 21.33 37.96
N ILE A 680 22.68 20.45 37.10
CA ILE A 680 23.38 19.93 35.92
C ILE A 680 22.67 20.50 34.70
N ASP A 681 23.18 21.64 34.22
CA ASP A 681 22.99 22.07 32.84
C ASP A 681 24.02 21.35 31.95
N GLU A 682 23.51 20.71 30.90
CA GLU A 682 24.21 20.14 29.74
C GLU A 682 25.33 19.11 29.97
N VAL A 683 25.00 17.81 29.84
CA VAL A 683 25.97 16.78 29.42
C VAL A 683 25.39 15.87 28.34
N SER A 684 26.03 15.93 27.17
CA SER A 684 25.84 15.09 26.00
C SER A 684 26.12 13.61 26.29
N LEU A 685 25.10 12.78 26.15
CA LEU A 685 25.16 11.33 26.29
C LEU A 685 25.82 10.68 25.06
N GLY A 686 26.98 10.04 25.27
CA GLY A 686 27.48 9.00 24.39
C GLY A 686 27.46 7.68 25.13
N LEU A 687 26.34 6.94 25.10
CA LEU A 687 26.29 5.55 25.57
C LEU A 687 25.96 4.61 24.41
N LEU A 688 26.95 3.81 24.03
CA LEU A 688 26.87 2.76 23.03
C LEU A 688 26.65 1.43 23.78
N ILE A 689 25.42 0.91 23.77
CA ILE A 689 25.12 -0.46 24.25
C ILE A 689 25.22 -1.41 23.06
N LEU A 690 26.20 -2.31 23.08
CA LEU A 690 26.33 -3.44 22.15
C LEU A 690 25.81 -4.73 22.81
N PHE A 691 24.79 -5.34 22.21
CA PHE A 691 24.36 -6.73 22.46
C PHE A 691 25.32 -7.74 21.79
N ASN A 692 25.61 -8.88 22.45
CA ASN A 692 25.32 -10.26 21.97
C ASN A 692 26.19 -11.37 22.60
N ARG A 693 25.60 -12.25 23.43
CA ARG A 693 25.35 -13.69 23.13
C ARG A 693 24.89 -14.46 24.39
N PRO A 694 23.90 -15.37 24.28
CA PRO A 694 23.64 -16.37 25.32
C PRO A 694 24.65 -17.53 25.22
N LEU A 695 25.15 -17.95 26.39
CA LEU A 695 25.89 -19.19 26.59
C LEU A 695 25.03 -20.39 26.14
N TYR A 696 25.51 -21.17 25.18
CA TYR A 696 25.01 -22.52 24.94
C TYR A 696 25.81 -23.48 25.82
N ILE A 697 25.15 -24.06 26.83
CA ILE A 697 25.62 -25.26 27.53
C ILE A 697 25.47 -26.41 26.54
N LYS A 698 26.52 -26.74 25.79
CA LYS A 698 26.65 -28.09 25.20
C LYS A 698 28.04 -28.59 24.83
N ASP A 699 29.11 -27.79 24.96
CA ASP A 699 30.47 -28.28 24.72
C ASP A 699 31.39 -27.95 25.91
N ILE A 700 31.17 -28.67 27.02
CA ILE A 700 32.27 -28.99 27.92
C ILE A 700 32.94 -30.22 27.29
N TRP A 701 34.25 -30.13 27.08
CA TRP A 701 35.23 -31.18 26.72
C TRP A 701 35.97 -30.96 25.38
N ARG A 702 37.24 -30.61 25.57
CA ARG A 702 38.44 -30.84 24.73
C ARG A 702 38.86 -29.78 23.70
N TRP A 703 40.02 -29.22 24.06
CA TRP A 703 41.09 -28.54 23.31
C TRP A 703 40.94 -27.05 23.04
#